data_AF-A0A9E2I953-F1
#
_entry.id   AF-A0A9E2I953-F1
#
_cell.length_a   1.000
_cell.length_b   1.000
_cell.length_c   1.000
_cell.angle_alpha   90.00
_cell.angle_beta   90.00
_cell.angle_gamma   90.00
#
_symmetry.space_group_name_H-M   'P 1'
#
loop_
_entity.id
_entity.type
_entity.pdbx_description
1 polymer ?
#
loop_
_entity_poly.entity_id
_entity_poly.type
_entity_poly.pdbx_seq_one_letter_code
_entity_poly.pdbx_strand_id
1 'polypeptide(L)'
;MFDFLDGVDYKASIIVQEENPLKIAAIRNKLFKFIDEIDPFFNNVALKYSSLEKIHLKLSSNDILFFEDILKNNQKNIMNFSDNRKISVNYQGEDFDAKMSLHGQSSNHYKYRKKSFKLKFLNEFLPERFVSWRILIPDDRGYYSPFISNYVNSIIDLPIVDQSLKQVFINGLSYGIYYVEEKYDEKYLEKNRLSGVYVIDFDAKKVPYLERRNFNIDFIETIKLDDNFIISEEELSLIIEDFFIAIEENNEEKVLSYLDKEKTGAFEAWRNILGMQHDIENPNLRFVYIFSSGKFFPLPRLEGAIGRSGDLLKSNFFDMLDTSVDIINVRDLYLEKLIDKENDILQYYDDLNEEYYDLIMADHSISRGRRQRKRTIEQNREDIVYNFNIWKDYLNTKENFLDGIEEKNNTVEQVINVGPLSFYYNSSKNIYELLEGEYTIRENIHLSFDKKILFHPGVHVYMGPGVSFISDTEVDLLGTADNPILISASDPNKEFGVFAIQGVSEKNCKSNIVHTHVSGGSEAFVDGVYYTGALNVYYCDVVLRNSQIYNNTADDGLNVKYGNILITDNLFFNNTADQVDLDFCEGTVQKNLFEISDVDLDVNGDGLDVSGSKIITEGNQFYNFSDKGLSIGEKSLLLSKNDIFEKNNIGIAVKDLSNVYVDEMSVMDNMIDIDIYQKKQIFGGARVFFKDYIMNINIQKDEVSFCNWLDEDVFNKKIANELYVKN
;
A
#
# COMPACT_ATOMS: atom_id res chain seq x y z
N MET A 1 9.34 -54.15 21.56
CA MET A 1 9.54 -52.68 21.62
C MET A 1 8.23 -51.95 21.34
N PHE A 2 7.46 -52.34 20.32
CA PHE A 2 6.08 -51.88 20.10
C PHE A 2 5.15 -52.18 21.29
N ASP A 3 5.15 -53.42 21.83
CA ASP A 3 4.35 -53.74 23.04
C ASP A 3 4.78 -52.99 24.31
N PHE A 4 6.03 -52.50 24.35
CA PHE A 4 6.53 -51.69 25.45
C PHE A 4 6.07 -50.23 25.32
N LEU A 5 5.98 -49.71 24.09
CA LEU A 5 5.46 -48.37 23.79
C LEU A 5 3.93 -48.31 23.96
N ASP A 6 3.19 -49.33 23.54
CA ASP A 6 1.74 -49.42 23.76
C ASP A 6 1.39 -49.59 25.25
N GLY A 7 2.22 -50.33 25.99
CA GLY A 7 2.09 -50.46 27.46
C GLY A 7 2.40 -49.17 28.23
N VAL A 8 3.22 -48.28 27.67
CA VAL A 8 3.48 -46.93 28.19
C VAL A 8 2.36 -45.97 27.82
N ASP A 9 1.80 -46.05 26.61
CA ASP A 9 0.64 -45.27 26.16
C ASP A 9 -0.60 -45.56 27.02
N TYR A 10 -0.87 -46.84 27.33
CA TYR A 10 -1.99 -47.24 28.20
C TYR A 10 -1.81 -46.80 29.65
N LYS A 11 -0.61 -46.95 30.24
CA LYS A 11 -0.35 -46.51 31.62
C LYS A 11 -0.27 -44.99 31.77
N ALA A 12 0.22 -44.28 30.76
CA ALA A 12 0.18 -42.82 30.72
C ALA A 12 -1.28 -42.33 30.67
N SER A 13 -2.16 -42.99 29.90
CA SER A 13 -3.59 -42.65 29.84
C SER A 13 -4.33 -42.78 31.18
N ILE A 14 -3.88 -43.68 32.07
CA ILE A 14 -4.49 -43.93 33.39
C ILE A 14 -3.98 -42.94 34.45
N ILE A 15 -2.72 -42.51 34.39
CA ILE A 15 -2.16 -41.47 35.29
C ILE A 15 -2.73 -40.07 34.93
N VAL A 16 -3.28 -39.91 33.73
CA VAL A 16 -3.81 -38.65 33.17
C VAL A 16 -5.19 -38.24 33.73
N GLN A 17 -5.87 -39.07 34.52
CA GLN A 17 -7.22 -38.78 35.03
C GLN A 17 -7.28 -38.07 36.40
N GLU A 18 -6.17 -37.90 37.13
CA GLU A 18 -6.24 -37.45 38.54
C GLU A 18 -5.61 -36.08 38.88
N GLU A 19 -4.99 -35.32 37.95
CA GLU A 19 -4.45 -33.99 38.27
C GLU A 19 -4.64 -32.90 37.18
N ASN A 20 -4.33 -31.65 37.55
CA ASN A 20 -4.58 -30.40 36.83
C ASN A 20 -4.31 -30.42 35.29
N PRO A 21 -5.34 -30.23 34.43
CA PRO A 21 -5.28 -30.44 32.97
C PRO A 21 -4.16 -29.69 32.22
N LEU A 22 -3.81 -28.48 32.68
CA LEU A 22 -2.80 -27.62 32.04
C LEU A 22 -1.36 -28.15 32.23
N LYS A 23 -1.05 -28.71 33.40
CA LYS A 23 0.25 -29.36 33.65
C LYS A 23 0.39 -30.67 32.87
N ILE A 24 -0.72 -31.40 32.73
CA ILE A 24 -0.78 -32.66 31.99
C ILE A 24 -0.52 -32.45 30.50
N ALA A 25 -1.14 -31.44 29.88
CA ALA A 25 -0.88 -31.12 28.48
C ALA A 25 0.60 -30.80 28.22
N ALA A 26 1.25 -30.06 29.12
CA ALA A 26 2.66 -29.70 29.02
C ALA A 26 3.60 -30.92 29.15
N ILE A 27 3.31 -31.86 30.06
CA ILE A 27 4.10 -33.09 30.24
C ILE A 27 3.92 -34.02 29.03
N ARG A 28 2.68 -34.20 28.58
CA ARG A 28 2.33 -34.98 27.39
C ARG A 28 3.06 -34.47 26.14
N ASN A 29 3.09 -33.16 25.93
CA ASN A 29 3.75 -32.55 24.78
C ASN A 29 5.28 -32.76 24.81
N LYS A 30 5.91 -32.69 26.00
CA LYS A 30 7.33 -33.00 26.15
C LYS A 30 7.65 -34.48 25.87
N LEU A 31 6.80 -35.39 26.34
CA LEU A 31 6.97 -36.83 26.12
C LEU A 31 6.87 -37.17 24.62
N PHE A 32 5.85 -36.65 23.93
CA PHE A 32 5.71 -36.90 22.49
C PHE A 32 6.83 -36.26 21.67
N LYS A 33 7.33 -35.09 22.06
CA LYS A 33 8.53 -34.52 21.44
C LYS A 33 9.75 -35.41 21.61
N PHE A 34 9.98 -35.95 22.81
CA PHE A 34 11.07 -36.89 23.06
C PHE A 34 10.94 -38.15 22.21
N ILE A 35 9.73 -38.70 22.06
CA ILE A 35 9.45 -39.85 21.18
C ILE A 35 9.76 -39.52 19.71
N ASP A 36 9.40 -38.31 19.24
CA ASP A 36 9.71 -37.83 17.89
C ASP A 36 11.23 -37.68 17.66
N GLU A 37 12.00 -37.30 18.69
CA GLU A 37 13.47 -37.11 18.60
C GLU A 37 14.26 -38.42 18.57
N ILE A 38 13.71 -39.52 19.10
CA ILE A 38 14.37 -40.83 19.17
C ILE A 38 13.98 -41.80 18.05
N ASP A 39 13.06 -41.42 17.15
CA ASP A 39 12.57 -42.25 16.05
C ASP A 39 13.63 -42.34 14.91
N PRO A 40 14.31 -43.49 14.74
CA PRO A 40 15.39 -43.64 13.77
C PRO A 40 14.89 -43.86 12.33
N PHE A 41 13.57 -44.04 12.12
CA PHE A 41 12.94 -44.16 10.80
C PHE A 41 12.41 -42.81 10.29
N PHE A 42 12.64 -41.73 11.04
CA PHE A 42 12.10 -40.44 10.73
C PHE A 42 12.91 -39.72 9.64
N ASN A 43 12.18 -39.25 8.63
CA ASN A 43 12.69 -39.10 7.27
C ASN A 43 13.43 -37.75 7.06
N ASN A 44 14.71 -37.69 7.46
CA ASN A 44 15.64 -36.60 7.09
C ASN A 44 15.82 -36.41 5.57
N VAL A 45 15.24 -37.30 4.76
CA VAL A 45 15.25 -37.28 3.28
C VAL A 45 14.45 -36.10 2.75
N ALA A 46 13.26 -35.79 3.30
CA ALA A 46 12.37 -34.75 2.77
C ALA A 46 13.04 -33.36 2.75
N LEU A 47 13.66 -32.97 3.87
CA LEU A 47 14.43 -31.71 3.96
C LEU A 47 15.77 -31.73 3.22
N LYS A 48 16.35 -32.91 2.97
CA LYS A 48 17.61 -33.04 2.25
C LYS A 48 17.42 -32.87 0.74
N TYR A 49 16.27 -33.30 0.22
CA TYR A 49 15.90 -33.22 -1.19
C TYR A 49 14.78 -32.21 -1.47
N SER A 50 14.52 -31.29 -0.53
CA SER A 50 13.50 -30.25 -0.73
C SER A 50 13.87 -29.34 -1.90
N SER A 51 12.86 -28.95 -2.67
CA SER A 51 12.94 -27.90 -3.70
C SER A 51 13.03 -26.49 -3.10
N LEU A 52 12.76 -26.33 -1.79
CA LEU A 52 12.86 -25.04 -1.10
C LEU A 52 14.20 -24.38 -1.34
N GLU A 53 14.15 -23.08 -1.59
CA GLU A 53 15.33 -22.26 -1.70
C GLU A 53 16.13 -22.26 -0.40
N LYS A 54 17.45 -22.15 -0.52
CA LYS A 54 18.38 -22.30 0.58
C LYS A 54 19.06 -20.98 0.88
N ILE A 55 19.03 -20.58 2.14
CA ILE A 55 19.75 -19.41 2.65
C ILE A 55 20.88 -19.92 3.54
N HIS A 56 22.12 -19.52 3.23
CA HIS A 56 23.29 -19.88 4.02
C HIS A 56 23.86 -18.64 4.72
N LEU A 57 23.68 -18.57 6.04
CA LEU A 57 24.25 -17.52 6.89
C LEU A 57 25.65 -17.94 7.35
N LYS A 58 26.64 -17.10 7.06
CA LYS A 58 28.05 -17.27 7.46
C LYS A 58 28.36 -16.33 8.63
N LEU A 59 28.56 -16.89 9.82
CA LEU A 59 28.91 -16.19 11.05
C LEU A 59 30.32 -16.52 11.49
N SER A 60 31.09 -15.53 11.93
CA SER A 60 32.37 -15.79 12.61
C SER A 60 32.13 -16.36 14.02
N SER A 61 33.15 -16.99 14.61
CA SER A 61 33.08 -17.47 15.99
C SER A 61 32.74 -16.36 16.99
N ASN A 62 33.21 -15.13 16.73
CA ASN A 62 32.89 -13.97 17.55
C ASN A 62 31.42 -13.55 17.43
N ASP A 63 30.81 -13.68 16.24
CA ASP A 63 29.39 -13.38 16.04
C ASP A 63 28.51 -14.41 16.74
N ILE A 64 28.89 -15.70 16.70
CA ILE A 64 28.18 -16.76 17.44
C ILE A 64 28.21 -16.47 18.94
N LEU A 65 29.40 -16.20 19.50
CA LEU A 65 29.55 -15.88 20.92
C LEU A 65 28.74 -14.65 21.32
N PHE A 66 28.69 -13.64 20.46
CA PHE A 66 27.88 -12.44 20.66
C PHE A 66 26.39 -12.77 20.77
N PHE A 67 25.81 -13.53 19.82
CA PHE A 67 24.40 -13.90 19.91
C PHE A 67 24.11 -14.85 21.07
N GLU A 68 25.03 -15.75 21.42
CA GLU A 68 24.89 -16.59 22.61
C GLU A 68 24.86 -15.78 23.91
N ASP A 69 25.68 -14.73 24.02
CA ASP A 69 25.69 -13.85 25.19
C ASP A 69 24.37 -13.08 25.32
N ILE A 70 23.87 -12.53 24.22
CA ILE A 70 22.53 -11.92 24.17
C ILE A 70 21.48 -12.91 24.67
N LEU A 71 21.47 -14.13 24.15
CA LEU A 71 20.49 -15.16 24.54
C LEU A 71 20.58 -15.52 26.04
N LYS A 72 21.80 -15.62 26.60
CA LYS A 72 22.03 -15.88 28.03
C LYS A 72 21.57 -14.71 28.92
N ASN A 73 21.78 -13.48 28.47
CA ASN A 73 21.36 -12.28 29.22
C ASN A 73 19.84 -12.08 29.16
N ASN A 74 19.19 -12.44 28.06
CA ASN A 74 17.73 -12.39 27.91
C ASN A 74 17.01 -13.45 28.76
N GLN A 75 17.63 -14.61 29.03
CA GLN A 75 17.11 -15.56 30.02
C GLN A 75 17.07 -14.98 31.45
N LYS A 76 17.80 -13.88 31.70
CA LYS A 76 17.77 -13.10 32.95
C LYS A 76 16.85 -11.87 32.88
N ASN A 77 15.92 -11.82 31.92
CA ASN A 77 14.97 -10.73 31.67
C ASN A 77 15.59 -9.38 31.24
N ILE A 78 16.78 -9.38 30.64
CA ILE A 78 17.35 -8.18 30.00
C ILE A 78 17.04 -8.26 28.50
N MET A 79 15.98 -7.60 28.05
CA MET A 79 15.54 -7.62 26.64
C MET A 79 16.34 -6.64 25.77
N ASN A 80 17.38 -7.13 25.10
CA ASN A 80 18.12 -6.38 24.07
C ASN A 80 18.41 -7.26 22.84
N PHE A 81 17.53 -7.21 21.83
CA PHE A 81 17.67 -7.92 20.55
C PHE A 81 18.01 -6.98 19.38
N SER A 82 18.14 -5.67 19.63
CA SER A 82 18.43 -4.67 18.59
C SER A 82 19.88 -4.69 18.10
N ASP A 83 20.80 -5.20 18.92
CA ASP A 83 22.21 -5.22 18.55
C ASP A 83 22.45 -6.18 17.39
N ASN A 84 23.25 -5.73 16.42
CA ASN A 84 23.45 -6.43 15.16
C ASN A 84 24.92 -6.73 14.87
N ARG A 85 25.15 -7.72 14.00
CA ARG A 85 26.47 -8.11 13.50
C ARG A 85 26.46 -8.14 11.97
N LYS A 86 27.53 -7.68 11.34
CA LYS A 86 27.75 -7.87 9.91
C LYS A 86 28.04 -9.36 9.67
N ILE A 87 27.31 -9.98 8.76
CA ILE A 87 27.45 -11.37 8.34
C ILE A 87 27.44 -11.43 6.81
N SER A 88 27.87 -12.57 6.26
CA SER A 88 27.70 -12.88 4.84
C SER A 88 26.54 -13.87 4.66
N VAL A 89 25.70 -13.64 3.67
CA VAL A 89 24.52 -14.43 3.33
C VAL A 89 24.71 -14.95 1.91
N ASN A 90 24.82 -16.26 1.74
CA ASN A 90 24.79 -16.87 0.42
C ASN A 90 23.35 -17.28 0.08
N TYR A 91 22.84 -16.79 -1.04
CA TYR A 91 21.49 -17.09 -1.54
C TYR A 91 21.55 -17.24 -3.06
N GLN A 92 20.98 -18.35 -3.56
CA GLN A 92 20.98 -18.72 -4.98
C GLN A 92 22.39 -18.71 -5.66
N GLY A 93 23.45 -18.91 -4.87
CA GLY A 93 24.83 -18.93 -5.37
C GLY A 93 25.57 -17.60 -5.28
N GLU A 94 24.88 -16.51 -4.94
CA GLU A 94 25.46 -15.18 -4.76
C GLU A 94 25.69 -14.87 -3.28
N ASP A 95 26.76 -14.12 -2.98
CA ASP A 95 27.12 -13.69 -1.63
C ASP A 95 26.71 -12.23 -1.38
N PHE A 96 25.89 -12.01 -0.35
CA PHE A 96 25.42 -10.70 0.10
C PHE A 96 26.00 -10.38 1.48
N ASP A 97 26.29 -9.11 1.73
CA ASP A 97 26.63 -8.58 3.04
C ASP A 97 25.35 -8.09 3.74
N ALA A 98 25.13 -8.55 4.98
CA ALA A 98 23.95 -8.16 5.75
C ALA A 98 24.29 -7.86 7.22
N LYS A 99 23.52 -6.99 7.85
CA LYS A 99 23.46 -6.86 9.31
C LYS A 99 22.38 -7.79 9.84
N MET A 100 22.77 -8.75 10.67
CA MET A 100 21.86 -9.67 11.35
C MET A 100 21.59 -9.23 12.79
N SER A 101 20.34 -9.26 13.21
CA SER A 101 19.91 -9.16 14.62
C SER A 101 18.92 -10.27 14.97
N LEU A 102 18.74 -10.55 16.27
CA LEU A 102 17.67 -11.44 16.73
C LEU A 102 16.30 -10.75 16.60
N HIS A 103 15.23 -11.54 16.49
CA HIS A 103 13.87 -11.03 16.37
C HIS A 103 12.89 -11.77 17.31
N GLY A 104 11.85 -11.05 17.74
CA GLY A 104 10.79 -11.53 18.64
C GLY A 104 11.05 -11.26 20.11
N GLN A 105 10.01 -11.22 20.95
CA GLN A 105 10.13 -10.93 22.40
C GLN A 105 9.67 -12.10 23.28
N SER A 106 8.96 -13.07 22.71
CA SER A 106 8.45 -14.24 23.41
C SER A 106 9.56 -15.23 23.83
N SER A 107 9.26 -16.06 24.83
CA SER A 107 10.21 -17.06 25.33
C SER A 107 10.69 -18.07 24.29
N ASN A 108 9.91 -18.29 23.22
CA ASN A 108 10.31 -19.19 22.14
C ASN A 108 11.59 -18.73 21.45
N HIS A 109 11.79 -17.42 21.30
CA HIS A 109 12.93 -16.85 20.59
C HIS A 109 14.25 -16.91 21.37
N TYR A 110 14.24 -17.18 22.69
CA TYR A 110 15.48 -17.38 23.46
C TYR A 110 15.63 -18.76 24.12
N LYS A 111 14.55 -19.51 24.31
CA LYS A 111 14.59 -20.82 24.99
C LYS A 111 14.93 -22.02 24.09
N TYR A 112 14.49 -22.04 22.84
CA TYR A 112 14.62 -23.22 21.95
C TYR A 112 15.71 -23.04 20.89
N ARG A 113 16.13 -24.11 20.20
CA ARG A 113 17.22 -24.02 19.21
C ARG A 113 16.91 -23.05 18.05
N LYS A 114 15.70 -23.10 17.50
CA LYS A 114 15.27 -22.29 16.36
C LYS A 114 14.97 -20.86 16.82
N LYS A 115 15.58 -19.87 16.15
CA LYS A 115 15.42 -18.43 16.44
C LYS A 115 14.93 -17.69 15.21
N SER A 116 14.20 -16.60 15.43
CA SER A 116 13.87 -15.64 14.37
C SER A 116 14.98 -14.61 14.24
N PHE A 117 15.22 -14.13 13.02
CA PHE A 117 16.27 -13.16 12.71
C PHE A 117 15.74 -12.04 11.83
N LYS A 118 16.37 -10.87 11.92
CA LYS A 118 16.24 -9.80 10.94
C LYS A 118 17.56 -9.66 10.21
N LEU A 119 17.52 -9.62 8.88
CA LEU A 119 18.65 -9.33 8.02
C LEU A 119 18.39 -8.00 7.32
N LYS A 120 19.30 -7.02 7.47
CA LYS A 120 19.30 -5.79 6.67
C LYS A 120 20.48 -5.86 5.70
N PHE A 121 20.21 -5.97 4.41
CA PHE A 121 21.24 -6.07 3.39
C PHE A 121 21.95 -4.73 3.20
N LEU A 122 23.23 -4.79 2.84
CA LEU A 122 24.12 -3.64 2.66
C LEU A 122 24.54 -3.43 1.20
N ASN A 123 24.17 -4.35 0.32
CA ASN A 123 24.50 -4.33 -1.10
C ASN A 123 23.54 -3.42 -1.88
N GLU A 124 24.00 -2.96 -3.04
CA GLU A 124 23.15 -2.26 -4.02
C GLU A 124 22.15 -3.21 -4.68
N PHE A 125 22.56 -4.44 -5.00
CA PHE A 125 21.65 -5.48 -5.45
C PHE A 125 21.13 -6.28 -4.25
N LEU A 126 19.81 -6.33 -4.12
CA LEU A 126 19.13 -6.94 -2.99
C LEU A 126 18.55 -8.32 -3.36
N PRO A 127 18.70 -9.34 -2.50
CA PRO A 127 18.13 -10.65 -2.77
C PRO A 127 16.59 -10.56 -2.68
N GLU A 128 15.92 -11.08 -3.71
CA GLU A 128 14.48 -10.91 -3.95
C GLU A 128 14.01 -9.45 -3.95
N ARG A 129 14.92 -8.48 -4.13
CA ARG A 129 14.63 -7.04 -4.12
C ARG A 129 14.21 -6.49 -2.75
N PHE A 130 14.37 -7.24 -1.66
CA PHE A 130 14.01 -6.76 -0.32
C PHE A 130 15.19 -6.13 0.42
N VAL A 131 14.98 -4.92 0.96
CA VAL A 131 16.00 -4.22 1.78
C VAL A 131 16.30 -5.00 3.06
N SER A 132 15.28 -5.64 3.60
CA SER A 132 15.43 -6.48 4.78
C SER A 132 14.53 -7.69 4.74
N TRP A 133 15.08 -8.81 5.19
CA TRP A 133 14.34 -10.05 5.41
C TRP A 133 14.03 -10.21 6.89
N ARG A 134 12.80 -10.58 7.20
CA ARG A 134 12.44 -11.17 8.48
C ARG A 134 12.36 -12.67 8.31
N ILE A 135 13.29 -13.37 8.96
CA ILE A 135 13.36 -14.83 8.98
C ILE A 135 12.63 -15.31 10.22
N LEU A 136 11.43 -15.85 10.05
CA LEU A 136 10.45 -16.09 11.10
C LEU A 136 10.13 -17.58 11.27
N ILE A 137 9.91 -17.99 12.51
CA ILE A 137 9.58 -19.37 12.86
C ILE A 137 8.14 -19.68 12.39
N PRO A 138 7.92 -20.71 11.54
CA PRO A 138 6.58 -21.01 11.01
C PRO A 138 5.52 -21.30 12.07
N ASP A 139 5.95 -21.86 13.20
CA ASP A 139 5.06 -22.20 14.31
C ASP A 139 4.48 -20.97 15.02
N ASP A 140 5.23 -19.87 15.08
CA ASP A 140 4.75 -18.62 15.70
C ASP A 140 3.78 -17.88 14.76
N ARG A 141 3.75 -18.23 13.46
CA ARG A 141 2.86 -17.66 12.44
C ARG A 141 1.68 -18.54 12.07
N GLY A 142 1.45 -19.63 12.80
CA GLY A 142 0.35 -20.55 12.49
C GLY A 142 0.48 -21.23 11.13
N TYR A 143 1.69 -21.62 10.71
CA TYR A 143 1.95 -22.32 9.45
C TYR A 143 1.34 -21.55 8.28
N TYR A 144 0.38 -22.10 7.52
CA TYR A 144 -0.11 -21.49 6.27
C TYR A 144 -0.87 -20.18 6.44
N SER A 145 -1.14 -19.74 7.68
CA SER A 145 -1.93 -18.53 7.97
C SER A 145 -1.47 -17.28 7.20
N PRO A 146 -0.16 -16.96 7.10
CA PRO A 146 0.30 -15.80 6.35
C PRO A 146 0.01 -15.91 4.85
N PHE A 147 0.20 -17.08 4.24
CA PHE A 147 -0.06 -17.29 2.81
C PHE A 147 -1.54 -17.13 2.48
N ILE A 148 -2.42 -17.71 3.30
CA ILE A 148 -3.86 -17.61 3.12
C ILE A 148 -4.32 -16.16 3.28
N SER A 149 -3.79 -15.48 4.29
CA SER A 149 -4.11 -14.08 4.52
C SER A 149 -3.69 -13.17 3.36
N ASN A 150 -2.50 -13.38 2.79
CA ASN A 150 -2.10 -12.70 1.55
C ASN A 150 -3.04 -12.98 0.37
N TYR A 151 -3.45 -14.24 0.21
CA TYR A 151 -4.35 -14.61 -0.88
C TYR A 151 -5.72 -13.93 -0.71
N VAL A 152 -6.25 -13.91 0.52
CA VAL A 152 -7.44 -13.13 0.87
C VAL A 152 -7.24 -11.65 0.58
N ASN A 153 -6.15 -11.03 1.05
CA ASN A 153 -5.83 -9.63 0.80
C ASN A 153 -5.82 -9.28 -0.69
N SER A 154 -5.26 -10.16 -1.53
CA SER A 154 -5.24 -9.96 -2.99
C SER A 154 -6.63 -9.94 -3.64
N ILE A 155 -7.63 -10.60 -3.02
CA ILE A 155 -9.01 -10.61 -3.50
C ILE A 155 -9.73 -9.32 -3.11
N ILE A 156 -9.44 -8.78 -1.93
CA ILE A 156 -10.15 -7.62 -1.34
C ILE A 156 -9.35 -6.32 -1.38
N ASP A 157 -8.28 -6.27 -2.17
CA ASP A 157 -7.43 -5.10 -2.41
C ASP A 157 -6.82 -4.50 -1.12
N LEU A 158 -6.47 -5.36 -0.17
CA LEU A 158 -5.65 -4.99 0.98
C LEU A 158 -4.17 -5.23 0.69
N PRO A 159 -3.25 -4.49 1.35
CA PRO A 159 -1.82 -4.66 1.15
C PRO A 159 -1.35 -6.12 1.34
N ILE A 160 -0.54 -6.62 0.41
CA ILE A 160 0.07 -7.95 0.41
C ILE A 160 1.57 -7.87 0.69
N VAL A 161 2.09 -8.87 1.42
CA VAL A 161 3.49 -8.93 1.84
C VAL A 161 4.21 -10.04 1.09
N ASP A 162 5.25 -9.76 0.34
CA ASP A 162 6.01 -10.86 -0.28
C ASP A 162 6.63 -11.77 0.79
N GLN A 163 6.34 -13.06 0.66
CA GLN A 163 6.81 -14.07 1.60
C GLN A 163 6.92 -15.46 0.97
N SER A 164 7.83 -16.26 1.49
CA SER A 164 8.01 -17.66 1.08
C SER A 164 8.60 -18.52 2.20
N LEU A 165 8.47 -19.84 2.07
CA LEU A 165 9.16 -20.80 2.93
C LEU A 165 10.53 -21.11 2.37
N LYS A 166 11.57 -21.00 3.19
CA LYS A 166 12.95 -21.28 2.81
C LYS A 166 13.66 -22.14 3.83
N GLN A 167 14.67 -22.88 3.39
CA GLN A 167 15.53 -23.65 4.27
C GLN A 167 16.75 -22.82 4.68
N VAL A 168 16.95 -22.63 5.98
CA VAL A 168 18.05 -21.80 6.51
C VAL A 168 19.18 -22.69 7.03
N PHE A 169 20.41 -22.32 6.69
CA PHE A 169 21.64 -22.92 7.18
C PHE A 169 22.49 -21.87 7.87
N ILE A 170 23.07 -22.20 9.02
CA ILE A 170 24.03 -21.35 9.72
C ILE A 170 25.35 -22.10 9.80
N ASN A 171 26.40 -21.57 9.18
CA ASN A 171 27.73 -22.21 9.10
C ASN A 171 27.67 -23.67 8.64
N GLY A 172 26.81 -23.96 7.65
CA GLY A 172 26.63 -25.30 7.08
C GLY A 172 25.69 -26.23 7.85
N LEU A 173 25.25 -25.85 9.06
CA LEU A 173 24.26 -26.61 9.82
C LEU A 173 22.86 -26.20 9.44
N SER A 174 21.98 -27.16 9.14
CA SER A 174 20.57 -26.87 8.87
C SER A 174 19.85 -26.41 10.16
N TYR A 175 19.10 -25.32 10.03
CA TYR A 175 18.19 -24.77 11.04
C TYR A 175 16.72 -24.97 10.65
N GLY A 176 16.46 -25.79 9.63
CA GLY A 176 15.12 -26.14 9.18
C GLY A 176 14.46 -25.05 8.32
N ILE A 177 13.13 -25.04 8.30
CA ILE A 177 12.32 -24.19 7.43
C ILE A 177 11.92 -22.90 8.15
N TYR A 178 11.97 -21.79 7.45
CA TYR A 178 11.58 -20.48 7.94
C TYR A 178 10.65 -19.78 6.96
N TYR A 179 9.76 -18.96 7.50
CA TYR A 179 9.16 -17.88 6.73
C TYR A 179 10.21 -16.82 6.47
N VAL A 180 10.30 -16.36 5.24
CA VAL A 180 11.08 -15.18 4.87
C VAL A 180 10.07 -14.19 4.31
N GLU A 181 9.84 -13.10 5.04
CA GLU A 181 8.94 -12.02 4.62
C GLU A 181 9.71 -10.70 4.46
N GLU A 182 9.20 -9.85 3.57
CA GLU A 182 9.62 -8.45 3.49
C GLU A 182 9.21 -7.66 4.75
N LYS A 183 9.89 -6.54 5.01
CA LYS A 183 9.55 -5.67 6.12
C LYS A 183 8.43 -4.72 5.69
N TYR A 184 7.43 -4.57 6.55
CA TYR A 184 6.43 -3.50 6.49
C TYR A 184 7.09 -2.12 6.71
N ASP A 185 7.63 -1.53 5.66
CA ASP A 185 8.14 -0.15 5.61
C ASP A 185 7.54 0.63 4.43
N GLU A 186 7.95 1.89 4.25
CA GLU A 186 7.47 2.77 3.18
C GLU A 186 7.51 2.09 1.80
N LYS A 187 8.60 1.39 1.50
CA LYS A 187 8.77 0.69 0.23
C LYS A 187 7.76 -0.43 0.02
N TYR A 188 7.41 -1.15 1.09
CA TYR A 188 6.33 -2.13 1.07
C TYR A 188 4.99 -1.47 0.73
N LEU A 189 4.73 -0.27 1.25
CA LEU A 189 3.50 0.47 0.98
C LEU A 189 3.47 1.01 -0.46
N GLU A 190 4.57 1.59 -0.95
CA GLU A 190 4.70 2.04 -2.34
C GLU A 190 4.40 0.90 -3.34
N LYS A 191 4.97 -0.28 -3.09
CA LYS A 191 4.74 -1.47 -3.92
C LYS A 191 3.27 -1.92 -3.91
N ASN A 192 2.56 -1.65 -2.83
CA ASN A 192 1.12 -1.88 -2.65
C ASN A 192 0.27 -0.67 -3.10
N ARG A 193 0.83 0.22 -3.93
CA ARG A 193 0.14 1.40 -4.47
C ARG A 193 -0.32 2.38 -3.38
N LEU A 194 0.49 2.49 -2.33
CA LEU A 194 0.30 3.44 -1.24
C LEU A 194 1.58 4.29 -1.12
N SER A 195 1.67 5.33 -1.95
CA SER A 195 2.68 6.39 -1.80
C SER A 195 2.14 7.49 -0.86
N GLY A 196 3.05 8.25 -0.23
CA GLY A 196 2.66 9.33 0.67
C GLY A 196 1.80 8.85 1.83
N VAL A 197 2.31 7.90 2.62
CA VAL A 197 1.60 7.35 3.78
C VAL A 197 2.47 7.33 5.02
N TYR A 198 1.83 7.35 6.19
CA TYR A 198 2.51 7.24 7.47
C TYR A 198 1.99 6.05 8.28
N VAL A 199 2.90 5.17 8.73
CA VAL A 199 2.55 3.99 9.54
C VAL A 199 2.66 4.35 11.01
N ILE A 200 1.55 4.21 11.73
CA ILE A 200 1.50 4.36 13.18
C ILE A 200 1.85 3.01 13.83
N ASP A 201 2.93 3.01 14.62
CA ASP A 201 3.39 1.86 15.40
C ASP A 201 3.17 2.11 16.89
N PHE A 202 2.94 1.04 17.65
CA PHE A 202 2.71 1.12 19.09
C PHE A 202 3.89 0.56 19.87
N ASP A 203 4.34 1.28 20.90
CA ASP A 203 5.39 0.83 21.80
C ASP A 203 4.87 -0.27 22.73
N ALA A 204 5.23 -1.51 22.39
CA ALA A 204 4.97 -2.70 23.19
C ALA A 204 5.33 -2.57 24.68
N LYS A 205 6.29 -1.72 25.05
CA LYS A 205 6.70 -1.49 26.45
C LYS A 205 5.73 -0.58 27.20
N LYS A 206 5.03 0.30 26.48
CA LYS A 206 4.06 1.25 27.06
C LYS A 206 2.68 0.62 27.24
N VAL A 207 2.35 -0.44 26.50
CA VAL A 207 1.04 -1.11 26.56
C VAL A 207 0.99 -2.17 27.68
N PRO A 208 0.24 -1.95 28.78
CA PRO A 208 0.01 -2.99 29.78
C PRO A 208 -0.71 -4.20 29.19
N TYR A 209 -0.39 -5.41 29.63
CA TYR A 209 -1.02 -6.65 29.11
C TYR A 209 -2.56 -6.62 29.20
N LEU A 210 -3.11 -5.99 30.26
CA LEU A 210 -4.56 -5.87 30.48
C LEU A 210 -5.22 -4.80 29.60
N GLU A 211 -4.45 -3.90 28.98
CA GLU A 211 -4.92 -2.77 28.19
C GLU A 211 -4.62 -2.92 26.70
N ARG A 212 -4.14 -4.10 26.28
CA ARG A 212 -3.89 -4.43 24.86
C ARG A 212 -5.12 -4.33 23.96
N ARG A 213 -6.30 -4.18 24.55
CA ARG A 213 -7.59 -4.02 23.86
C ARG A 213 -7.99 -2.55 23.68
N ASN A 214 -7.30 -1.61 24.33
CA ASN A 214 -7.57 -0.19 24.20
C ASN A 214 -6.50 0.43 23.30
N PHE A 215 -6.93 1.23 22.33
CA PHE A 215 -6.04 2.06 21.52
C PHE A 215 -6.01 3.45 22.13
N ASN A 216 -4.83 3.88 22.58
CA ASN A 216 -4.63 5.17 23.23
C ASN A 216 -3.31 5.80 22.74
N ILE A 217 -3.31 7.13 22.67
CA ILE A 217 -2.19 7.94 22.19
C ILE A 217 -0.87 7.71 22.95
N ASP A 218 -0.94 7.46 24.26
CA ASP A 218 0.21 7.20 25.14
C ASP A 218 0.99 5.95 24.70
N PHE A 219 0.34 5.04 23.97
CA PHE A 219 0.96 3.81 23.51
C PHE A 219 1.74 3.98 22.21
N ILE A 220 1.65 5.11 21.51
CA ILE A 220 2.32 5.30 20.22
C ILE A 220 3.84 5.39 20.40
N GLU A 221 4.60 4.70 19.55
CA GLU A 221 6.05 4.86 19.43
C GLU A 221 6.32 6.25 18.86
N THR A 222 7.28 6.99 19.44
CA THR A 222 7.55 8.41 19.14
C THR A 222 7.34 8.74 17.66
N ILE A 223 6.43 9.67 17.36
CA ILE A 223 6.18 10.12 15.99
C ILE A 223 7.50 10.71 15.48
N LYS A 224 8.12 10.05 14.51
CA LYS A 224 9.31 10.54 13.82
C LYS A 224 8.99 10.48 12.35
N LEU A 225 8.79 11.66 11.76
CA LEU A 225 8.65 11.74 10.31
C LEU A 225 10.03 11.52 9.68
N ASP A 226 10.04 11.05 8.44
CA ASP A 226 11.27 11.09 7.65
C ASP A 226 11.65 12.57 7.43
N ASP A 227 12.95 12.89 7.43
CA ASP A 227 13.47 14.26 7.35
C ASP A 227 13.10 14.96 6.01
N ASN A 228 12.51 14.22 5.06
CA ASN A 228 12.12 14.68 3.72
C ASN A 228 10.64 15.12 3.61
N PHE A 229 9.81 15.00 4.65
CA PHE A 229 8.44 15.51 4.59
C PHE A 229 8.38 16.99 4.98
N ILE A 230 7.78 17.81 4.12
CA ILE A 230 7.56 19.25 4.33
C ILE A 230 6.46 19.51 5.38
N ILE A 231 5.67 18.49 5.71
CA ILE A 231 4.66 18.53 6.77
C ILE A 231 5.34 18.78 8.12
N SER A 232 4.87 19.78 8.86
CA SER A 232 5.36 19.99 10.22
C SER A 232 4.99 18.77 11.08
N GLU A 233 5.96 18.16 11.79
CA GLU A 233 5.71 17.05 12.71
C GLU A 233 4.57 17.36 13.69
N GLU A 234 4.34 18.63 14.00
CA GLU A 234 3.28 19.13 14.87
C GLU A 234 1.87 18.91 14.30
N GLU A 235 1.61 19.25 13.03
CA GLU A 235 0.26 19.15 12.42
C GLU A 235 -0.22 17.70 12.29
N LEU A 236 0.65 16.82 11.79
CA LEU A 236 0.31 15.40 11.68
C LEU A 236 0.12 14.77 13.07
N SER A 237 0.94 15.15 14.05
CA SER A 237 0.79 14.67 15.43
C SER A 237 -0.58 15.02 15.99
N LEU A 238 -1.08 16.25 15.78
CA LEU A 238 -2.40 16.65 16.24
C LEU A 238 -3.54 15.83 15.63
N ILE A 239 -3.45 15.49 14.34
CA ILE A 239 -4.47 14.65 13.66
C ILE A 239 -4.48 13.23 14.23
N ILE A 240 -3.28 12.67 14.44
CA ILE A 240 -3.13 11.34 15.04
C ILE A 240 -3.68 11.36 16.48
N GLU A 241 -3.31 12.36 17.27
CA GLU A 241 -3.82 12.56 18.64
C GLU A 241 -5.35 12.62 18.66
N ASP A 242 -5.95 13.44 17.78
CA ASP A 242 -7.40 13.63 17.73
C ASP A 242 -8.16 12.36 17.33
N PHE A 243 -7.61 11.56 16.41
CA PHE A 243 -8.17 10.25 16.03
C PHE A 243 -8.17 9.27 17.20
N PHE A 244 -7.05 9.13 17.92
CA PHE A 244 -6.99 8.19 19.06
C PHE A 244 -7.81 8.66 20.26
N ILE A 245 -7.87 9.96 20.53
CA ILE A 245 -8.79 10.53 21.53
C ILE A 245 -10.24 10.20 21.17
N ALA A 246 -10.64 10.32 19.90
CA ALA A 246 -11.99 9.96 19.46
C ALA A 246 -12.32 8.48 19.69
N ILE A 247 -11.36 7.56 19.51
CA ILE A 247 -11.51 6.14 19.84
C ILE A 247 -11.69 5.94 21.36
N GLU A 248 -10.87 6.61 22.18
CA GLU A 248 -10.94 6.52 23.64
C GLU A 248 -12.29 7.03 24.19
N GLU A 249 -12.81 8.09 23.60
CA GLU A 249 -14.09 8.70 23.95
C GLU A 249 -15.31 7.93 23.40
N ASN A 250 -15.10 6.88 22.58
CA ASN A 250 -16.15 6.16 21.85
C ASN A 250 -17.01 7.08 20.95
N ASN A 251 -16.39 8.08 20.32
CA ASN A 251 -17.07 9.00 19.42
C ASN A 251 -17.17 8.40 18.01
N GLU A 252 -18.24 7.63 17.74
CA GLU A 252 -18.43 6.90 16.48
C GLU A 252 -18.41 7.80 15.25
N GLU A 253 -19.16 8.90 15.28
CA GLU A 253 -19.22 9.85 14.16
C GLU A 253 -17.83 10.39 13.81
N LYS A 254 -17.04 10.75 14.83
CA LYS A 254 -15.69 11.30 14.64
C LYS A 254 -14.67 10.25 14.22
N VAL A 255 -14.75 9.03 14.76
CA VAL A 255 -13.87 7.93 14.32
C VAL A 255 -14.17 7.58 12.86
N LEU A 256 -15.44 7.44 12.49
CA LEU A 256 -15.84 7.12 11.12
C LEU A 256 -15.48 8.23 10.12
N SER A 257 -15.40 9.49 10.54
CA SER A 257 -14.96 10.58 9.66
C SER A 257 -13.47 10.54 9.34
N TYR A 258 -12.65 9.95 10.23
CA TYR A 258 -11.22 9.76 10.02
C TYR A 258 -10.88 8.49 9.23
N LEU A 259 -11.79 7.53 9.09
CA LEU A 259 -11.50 6.24 8.46
C LEU A 259 -11.73 6.25 6.95
N ASP A 260 -10.84 5.55 6.24
CA ASP A 260 -11.10 5.06 4.88
C ASP A 260 -12.08 3.88 5.01
N LYS A 261 -13.37 4.16 4.74
CA LYS A 261 -14.46 3.20 4.97
C LYS A 261 -14.32 1.95 4.09
N GLU A 262 -13.84 2.11 2.86
CA GLU A 262 -13.62 1.00 1.92
C GLU A 262 -12.55 0.04 2.45
N LYS A 263 -11.35 0.56 2.76
CA LYS A 263 -10.27 -0.26 3.31
C LYS A 263 -10.60 -0.83 4.69
N THR A 264 -11.31 -0.07 5.51
CA THR A 264 -11.75 -0.53 6.84
C THR A 264 -12.79 -1.64 6.73
N GLY A 265 -13.77 -1.54 5.84
CA GLY A 265 -14.73 -2.60 5.57
C GLY A 265 -14.08 -3.86 4.99
N ALA A 266 -13.11 -3.70 4.07
CA ALA A 266 -12.30 -4.82 3.58
C ALA A 266 -11.51 -5.49 4.73
N PHE A 267 -10.88 -4.70 5.60
CA PHE A 267 -10.20 -5.21 6.80
C PHE A 267 -11.16 -5.96 7.73
N GLU A 268 -12.38 -5.45 7.91
CA GLU A 268 -13.41 -6.13 8.69
C GLU A 268 -13.80 -7.47 8.06
N ALA A 269 -13.93 -7.55 6.73
CA ALA A 269 -14.21 -8.82 6.04
C ALA A 269 -13.05 -9.81 6.24
N TRP A 270 -11.81 -9.33 6.12
CA TRP A 270 -10.58 -10.09 6.40
C TRP A 270 -10.55 -10.63 7.83
N ARG A 271 -10.79 -9.76 8.82
CA ARG A 271 -10.84 -10.10 10.26
C ARG A 271 -11.86 -11.20 10.51
N ASN A 272 -13.01 -11.11 9.85
CA ASN A 272 -14.13 -12.01 10.01
C ASN A 272 -13.98 -13.36 9.33
N ILE A 273 -13.33 -13.43 8.16
CA ILE A 273 -13.05 -14.70 7.46
C ILE A 273 -11.86 -15.45 8.08
N LEU A 274 -10.83 -14.75 8.56
CA LEU A 274 -9.63 -15.38 9.10
C LEU A 274 -9.62 -15.53 10.62
N GLY A 275 -10.46 -14.79 11.34
CA GLY A 275 -10.55 -14.88 12.81
C GLY A 275 -9.22 -14.55 13.52
N MET A 276 -8.37 -13.73 12.92
CA MET A 276 -7.01 -13.44 13.38
C MET A 276 -6.99 -12.49 14.58
N GLN A 277 -7.17 -13.04 15.78
CA GLN A 277 -7.26 -12.25 17.02
C GLN A 277 -5.94 -11.57 17.40
N HIS A 278 -4.82 -12.28 17.30
CA HIS A 278 -3.54 -11.72 17.75
C HIS A 278 -3.13 -10.48 16.96
N ASP A 279 -3.54 -10.38 15.69
CA ASP A 279 -3.18 -9.31 14.76
C ASP A 279 -3.98 -8.02 14.97
N ILE A 280 -5.09 -8.10 15.71
CA ILE A 280 -5.97 -6.96 15.99
C ILE A 280 -5.85 -6.43 17.43
N GLU A 281 -4.90 -6.93 18.23
CA GLU A 281 -4.56 -6.41 19.55
C GLU A 281 -3.37 -5.45 19.51
N ASN A 282 -3.25 -4.55 20.49
CA ASN A 282 -2.01 -3.83 20.73
C ASN A 282 -0.90 -4.75 21.26
N PRO A 283 0.36 -4.53 20.86
CA PRO A 283 0.86 -3.50 19.93
C PRO A 283 0.88 -3.99 18.46
N ASN A 284 0.15 -5.04 18.11
CA ASN A 284 0.28 -5.72 16.83
C ASN A 284 -0.51 -5.02 15.72
N LEU A 285 -1.72 -4.52 16.01
CA LEU A 285 -2.48 -3.73 15.05
C LEU A 285 -1.73 -2.43 14.76
N ARG A 286 -1.63 -2.07 13.47
CA ARG A 286 -1.08 -0.80 13.03
C ARG A 286 -2.13 -0.04 12.26
N PHE A 287 -2.03 1.28 12.29
CA PHE A 287 -2.82 2.16 11.44
C PHE A 287 -1.93 2.79 10.38
N VAL A 288 -2.48 3.02 9.20
CA VAL A 288 -1.82 3.77 8.14
C VAL A 288 -2.63 5.02 7.88
N TYR A 289 -1.98 6.17 7.93
CA TYR A 289 -2.52 7.45 7.50
C TYR A 289 -2.14 7.71 6.04
N ILE A 290 -3.10 8.10 5.20
CA ILE A 290 -2.90 8.34 3.78
C ILE A 290 -2.92 9.84 3.52
N PHE A 291 -1.80 10.44 3.10
CA PHE A 291 -1.71 11.88 2.88
C PHE A 291 -2.59 12.38 1.74
N SER A 292 -2.92 11.57 0.73
CA SER A 292 -3.79 11.98 -0.37
C SER A 292 -5.28 12.05 0.01
N SER A 293 -5.72 11.37 1.08
CA SER A 293 -7.12 11.37 1.50
C SER A 293 -7.36 11.91 2.91
N GLY A 294 -6.29 12.07 3.70
CA GLY A 294 -6.37 12.43 5.12
C GLY A 294 -7.06 11.36 5.97
N LYS A 295 -7.12 10.12 5.49
CA LYS A 295 -7.83 9.02 6.15
C LYS A 295 -6.88 7.97 6.74
N PHE A 296 -7.36 7.33 7.79
CA PHE A 296 -6.73 6.19 8.44
C PHE A 296 -7.35 4.88 7.97
N PHE A 297 -6.56 3.80 7.93
CA PHE A 297 -7.11 2.45 7.88
C PHE A 297 -6.25 1.47 8.71
N PRO A 298 -6.86 0.41 9.26
CA PRO A 298 -6.13 -0.66 9.93
C PRO A 298 -5.33 -1.51 8.93
N LEU A 299 -4.03 -1.67 9.17
CA LEU A 299 -3.16 -2.48 8.32
C LEU A 299 -3.22 -3.96 8.75
N PRO A 300 -3.65 -4.89 7.88
CA PRO A 300 -3.58 -6.32 8.18
C PRO A 300 -2.13 -6.75 8.35
N ARG A 301 -1.84 -7.43 9.46
CA ARG A 301 -0.54 -8.01 9.75
C ARG A 301 -0.65 -9.53 9.87
N LEU A 302 0.42 -10.20 9.48
CA LEU A 302 0.47 -11.66 9.36
C LEU A 302 1.23 -12.29 10.51
N GLU A 303 0.90 -11.93 11.75
CA GLU A 303 1.65 -12.32 12.94
C GLU A 303 1.05 -13.49 13.70
N GLY A 304 -0.26 -13.74 13.59
CA GLY A 304 -1.00 -14.77 14.31
C GLY A 304 -1.40 -16.01 13.49
N ALA A 305 -2.13 -16.90 14.16
CA ALA A 305 -2.79 -18.04 13.54
C ALA A 305 -4.26 -17.72 13.24
N ILE A 306 -4.80 -18.37 12.22
CA ILE A 306 -6.24 -18.35 11.90
C ILE A 306 -7.04 -18.87 13.10
N GLY A 307 -8.20 -18.26 13.34
CA GLY A 307 -9.12 -18.62 14.41
C GLY A 307 -10.59 -18.51 13.99
N ARG A 308 -11.50 -18.68 14.94
CA ARG A 308 -12.95 -18.60 14.71
C ARG A 308 -13.47 -17.18 14.87
N SER A 309 -14.36 -16.77 13.96
CA SER A 309 -14.99 -15.45 13.94
C SER A 309 -15.82 -15.16 15.19
N GLY A 310 -16.52 -16.17 15.73
CA GLY A 310 -17.33 -16.03 16.95
C GLY A 310 -16.55 -15.71 18.22
N ASP A 311 -15.22 -15.91 18.21
CA ASP A 311 -14.34 -15.60 19.33
C ASP A 311 -13.59 -14.26 19.15
N LEU A 312 -13.89 -13.51 18.06
CA LEU A 312 -13.18 -12.26 17.74
C LEU A 312 -13.18 -11.27 18.90
N LEU A 313 -12.06 -10.55 18.99
CA LEU A 313 -11.82 -9.61 20.07
C LEU A 313 -12.77 -8.43 20.00
N LYS A 314 -13.24 -8.05 21.19
CA LYS A 314 -14.01 -6.83 21.41
C LYS A 314 -13.07 -5.74 21.95
N SER A 315 -13.08 -4.61 21.27
CA SER A 315 -12.46 -3.36 21.70
C SER A 315 -13.43 -2.22 21.40
N ASN A 316 -13.27 -1.07 22.04
CA ASN A 316 -14.05 0.13 21.72
C ASN A 316 -14.06 0.39 20.21
N PHE A 317 -12.90 0.32 19.56
CA PHE A 317 -12.77 0.50 18.11
C PHE A 317 -13.57 -0.53 17.29
N PHE A 318 -13.37 -1.84 17.53
CA PHE A 318 -14.05 -2.87 16.74
C PHE A 318 -15.54 -2.98 17.06
N ASP A 319 -15.96 -2.72 18.30
CA ASP A 319 -17.37 -2.68 18.68
C ASP A 319 -18.10 -1.55 17.93
N MET A 320 -17.44 -0.39 17.72
CA MET A 320 -17.99 0.70 16.89
C MET A 320 -18.10 0.30 15.42
N LEU A 321 -17.08 -0.36 14.86
CA LEU A 321 -17.15 -0.86 13.47
C LEU A 321 -18.25 -1.92 13.28
N ASP A 322 -18.42 -2.81 14.27
CA ASP A 322 -19.42 -3.88 14.25
C ASP A 322 -20.87 -3.38 14.37
N THR A 323 -21.08 -2.12 14.78
CA THR A 323 -22.40 -1.46 14.83
C THR A 323 -22.63 -0.41 13.75
N SER A 324 -21.57 0.06 13.09
CA SER A 324 -21.66 1.09 12.05
C SER A 324 -22.28 0.55 10.77
N VAL A 325 -23.44 1.09 10.38
CA VAL A 325 -24.13 0.71 9.12
C VAL A 325 -23.23 0.93 7.90
N ASP A 326 -22.47 2.02 7.89
CA ASP A 326 -21.54 2.35 6.80
C ASP A 326 -20.48 1.26 6.62
N ILE A 327 -19.84 0.85 7.72
CA ILE A 327 -18.79 -0.17 7.69
C ILE A 327 -19.36 -1.56 7.43
N ILE A 328 -20.50 -1.89 8.03
CA ILE A 328 -21.20 -3.17 7.81
C ILE A 328 -21.53 -3.36 6.33
N ASN A 329 -22.07 -2.32 5.66
CA ASN A 329 -22.44 -2.44 4.26
C ASN A 329 -21.22 -2.69 3.36
N VAL A 330 -20.12 -1.97 3.60
CA VAL A 330 -18.88 -2.19 2.86
C VAL A 330 -18.29 -3.57 3.16
N ARG A 331 -18.21 -3.95 4.44
CA ARG A 331 -17.74 -5.28 4.88
C ARG A 331 -18.50 -6.39 4.18
N ASP A 332 -19.82 -6.30 4.13
CA ASP A 332 -20.67 -7.33 3.55
C ASP A 332 -20.41 -7.50 2.05
N LEU A 333 -20.17 -6.43 1.30
CA LEU A 333 -19.75 -6.50 -0.10
C LEU A 333 -18.43 -7.28 -0.28
N TYR A 334 -17.45 -7.04 0.60
CA TYR A 334 -16.19 -7.80 0.56
C TYR A 334 -16.36 -9.25 1.05
N LEU A 335 -17.26 -9.51 2.00
CA LEU A 335 -17.60 -10.86 2.44
C LEU A 335 -18.24 -11.67 1.31
N GLU A 336 -19.17 -11.09 0.55
CA GLU A 336 -19.75 -11.70 -0.66
C GLU A 336 -18.65 -12.06 -1.67
N LYS A 337 -17.74 -11.12 -1.96
CA LYS A 337 -16.60 -11.35 -2.86
C LYS A 337 -15.71 -12.51 -2.38
N LEU A 338 -15.46 -12.62 -1.07
CA LEU A 338 -14.68 -13.71 -0.49
C LEU A 338 -15.45 -15.04 -0.50
N ILE A 339 -16.76 -15.03 -0.25
CA ILE A 339 -17.61 -16.22 -0.30
C ILE A 339 -17.67 -16.80 -1.71
N ASP A 340 -17.78 -15.95 -2.73
CA ASP A 340 -17.70 -16.35 -4.15
C ASP A 340 -16.36 -17.03 -4.47
N LYS A 341 -15.31 -16.67 -3.72
CA LYS A 341 -13.95 -17.20 -3.84
C LYS A 341 -13.59 -18.27 -2.80
N GLU A 342 -14.55 -18.75 -2.00
CA GLU A 342 -14.29 -19.73 -0.94
C GLU A 342 -13.59 -21.00 -1.47
N ASN A 343 -14.07 -21.57 -2.57
CA ASN A 343 -13.48 -22.78 -3.14
C ASN A 343 -12.03 -22.54 -3.59
N ASP A 344 -11.75 -21.38 -4.20
CA ASP A 344 -10.40 -21.00 -4.62
C ASP A 344 -9.48 -20.84 -3.40
N ILE A 345 -9.98 -20.25 -2.31
CA ILE A 345 -9.23 -20.05 -1.04
C ILE A 345 -8.93 -21.38 -0.36
N LEU A 346 -9.92 -22.28 -0.27
CA LEU A 346 -9.75 -23.60 0.33
C LEU A 346 -8.84 -24.50 -0.51
N GLN A 347 -8.95 -24.44 -1.84
CA GLN A 347 -8.05 -25.15 -2.74
C GLN A 347 -6.61 -24.66 -2.57
N TYR A 348 -6.40 -23.34 -2.51
CA TYR A 348 -5.07 -22.79 -2.25
C TYR A 348 -4.48 -23.28 -0.91
N TYR A 349 -5.31 -23.41 0.14
CA TYR A 349 -4.87 -24.03 1.39
C TYR A 349 -4.43 -25.49 1.20
N ASP A 350 -5.21 -26.27 0.47
CA ASP A 350 -4.93 -27.68 0.21
C ASP A 350 -3.66 -27.86 -0.63
N ASP A 351 -3.42 -26.98 -1.61
CA ASP A 351 -2.21 -26.96 -2.43
C ASP A 351 -0.97 -26.66 -1.57
N LEU A 352 -1.04 -25.65 -0.69
CA LEU A 352 0.04 -25.37 0.27
C LEU A 352 0.30 -26.57 1.19
N ASN A 353 -0.76 -27.28 1.58
CA ASN A 353 -0.63 -28.46 2.41
C ASN A 353 0.03 -29.61 1.66
N GLU A 354 -0.34 -29.86 0.41
CA GLU A 354 0.32 -30.86 -0.44
C GLU A 354 1.81 -30.54 -0.62
N GLU A 355 2.15 -29.26 -0.83
CA GLU A 355 3.52 -28.83 -1.06
C GLU A 355 4.40 -28.91 0.20
N TYR A 356 3.91 -28.41 1.34
CA TYR A 356 4.75 -28.13 2.51
C TYR A 356 4.57 -29.05 3.70
N TYR A 357 3.52 -29.88 3.76
CA TYR A 357 3.20 -30.67 4.95
C TYR A 357 4.35 -31.58 5.38
N ASP A 358 4.87 -32.39 4.45
CA ASP A 358 5.95 -33.33 4.75
C ASP A 358 7.23 -32.61 5.18
N LEU A 359 7.52 -31.45 4.59
CA LEU A 359 8.66 -30.61 4.93
C LEU A 359 8.52 -30.06 6.35
N ILE A 360 7.35 -29.51 6.69
CA ILE A 360 7.04 -29.00 8.03
C ILE A 360 7.12 -30.12 9.06
N MET A 361 6.59 -31.31 8.77
CA MET A 361 6.65 -32.44 9.69
C MET A 361 8.06 -32.95 9.90
N ALA A 362 8.89 -32.94 8.85
CA ALA A 362 10.29 -33.35 8.90
C ALA A 362 11.21 -32.41 9.71
N ASP A 363 10.82 -31.16 9.96
CA ASP A 363 11.68 -30.18 10.62
C ASP A 363 11.76 -30.38 12.15
N HIS A 364 12.86 -30.97 12.62
CA HIS A 364 13.13 -31.17 14.06
C HIS A 364 13.51 -29.92 14.84
N SER A 365 13.82 -28.82 14.16
CA SER A 365 14.22 -27.58 14.84
C SER A 365 13.02 -26.88 15.49
N ILE A 366 11.79 -27.16 15.03
CA ILE A 366 10.56 -26.57 15.56
C ILE A 366 10.30 -27.03 16.99
N SER A 367 9.82 -26.11 17.83
CA SER A 367 9.64 -26.35 19.26
C SER A 367 8.49 -27.34 19.54
N ARG A 368 7.38 -27.25 18.80
CA ARG A 368 6.19 -28.10 18.92
C ARG A 368 6.37 -29.46 18.25
N GLY A 369 5.82 -30.51 18.87
CA GLY A 369 5.86 -31.89 18.36
C GLY A 369 4.92 -32.12 17.17
N ARG A 370 5.15 -33.17 16.36
CA ARG A 370 4.43 -33.43 15.10
C ARG A 370 2.91 -33.35 15.22
N ARG A 371 2.36 -34.03 16.22
CA ARG A 371 0.91 -34.07 16.46
C ARG A 371 0.31 -32.69 16.68
N GLN A 372 1.04 -31.80 17.37
CA GLN A 372 0.56 -30.45 17.62
C GLN A 372 0.59 -29.60 16.34
N ARG A 373 1.65 -29.72 15.53
CA ARG A 373 1.75 -29.04 14.24
C ARG A 373 0.63 -29.47 13.29
N LYS A 374 0.42 -30.79 13.17
CA LYS A 374 -0.64 -31.38 12.39
C LYS A 374 -2.01 -30.82 12.81
N ARG A 375 -2.28 -30.84 14.11
CA ARG A 375 -3.52 -30.31 14.66
C ARG A 375 -3.71 -28.82 14.35
N THR A 376 -2.67 -28.00 14.45
CA THR A 376 -2.78 -26.56 14.10
C THR A 376 -3.12 -26.37 12.63
N ILE A 377 -2.45 -27.10 11.72
CA ILE A 377 -2.75 -27.03 10.28
C ILE A 377 -4.19 -27.46 10.01
N GLU A 378 -4.61 -28.61 10.53
CA GLU A 378 -6.00 -29.09 10.35
C GLU A 378 -7.02 -28.10 10.94
N GLN A 379 -6.77 -27.56 12.14
CA GLN A 379 -7.67 -26.62 12.80
C GLN A 379 -7.80 -25.31 12.03
N ASN A 380 -6.70 -24.76 11.51
CA ASN A 380 -6.76 -23.53 10.72
C ASN A 380 -7.71 -23.70 9.51
N ARG A 381 -7.62 -24.82 8.81
CA ARG A 381 -8.51 -25.10 7.66
C ARG A 381 -9.96 -25.26 8.10
N GLU A 382 -10.21 -25.98 9.20
CA GLU A 382 -11.55 -26.14 9.78
C GLU A 382 -12.16 -24.79 10.19
N ASP A 383 -11.35 -23.90 10.76
CA ASP A 383 -11.79 -22.60 11.23
C ASP A 383 -12.12 -21.66 10.06
N ILE A 384 -11.37 -21.70 8.94
CA ILE A 384 -11.75 -20.98 7.69
C ILE A 384 -13.14 -21.44 7.23
N VAL A 385 -13.37 -22.75 7.12
CA VAL A 385 -14.66 -23.31 6.68
C VAL A 385 -15.78 -22.91 7.65
N TYR A 386 -15.51 -22.96 8.95
CA TYR A 386 -16.45 -22.52 9.97
C TYR A 386 -16.84 -21.05 9.80
N ASN A 387 -15.87 -20.17 9.59
CA ASN A 387 -16.08 -18.74 9.41
C ASN A 387 -16.91 -18.46 8.15
N PHE A 388 -16.60 -19.11 7.02
CA PHE A 388 -17.40 -18.98 5.80
C PHE A 388 -18.86 -19.39 6.02
N ASN A 389 -19.12 -20.50 6.72
CA ASN A 389 -20.48 -20.94 7.00
C ASN A 389 -21.25 -19.92 7.86
N ILE A 390 -20.61 -19.36 8.89
CA ILE A 390 -21.24 -18.30 9.72
C ILE A 390 -21.62 -17.09 8.86
N TRP A 391 -20.70 -16.61 8.03
CA TRP A 391 -20.93 -15.37 7.29
C TRP A 391 -21.89 -15.55 6.12
N LYS A 392 -21.93 -16.74 5.50
CA LYS A 392 -23.00 -17.12 4.58
C LYS A 392 -24.36 -17.12 5.27
N ASP A 393 -24.47 -17.75 6.44
CA ASP A 393 -25.72 -17.77 7.20
C ASP A 393 -26.15 -16.35 7.57
N TYR A 394 -25.21 -15.50 8.01
CA TYR A 394 -25.45 -14.08 8.29
C TYR A 394 -26.01 -13.35 7.06
N LEU A 395 -25.32 -13.39 5.92
CA LEU A 395 -25.75 -12.67 4.70
C LEU A 395 -27.10 -13.18 4.20
N ASN A 396 -27.31 -14.49 4.18
CA ASN A 396 -28.60 -15.10 3.81
C ASN A 396 -29.74 -14.62 4.73
N THR A 397 -29.50 -14.45 6.04
CA THR A 397 -30.51 -13.92 6.96
C THR A 397 -30.76 -12.43 6.77
N LYS A 398 -29.73 -11.65 6.39
CA LYS A 398 -29.82 -10.21 6.14
C LYS A 398 -30.58 -9.91 4.83
N GLU A 399 -30.35 -10.68 3.78
CA GLU A 399 -31.02 -10.52 2.47
C GLU A 399 -32.55 -10.71 2.59
N ASN A 400 -33.00 -11.55 3.53
CA ASN A 400 -34.42 -11.73 3.85
C ASN A 400 -35.04 -10.58 4.70
N PHE A 401 -34.25 -9.61 5.15
CA PHE A 401 -34.67 -8.49 5.98
C PHE A 401 -34.69 -7.14 5.24
N LEU A 402 -34.08 -7.05 4.05
CA LEU A 402 -33.81 -5.80 3.34
C LEU A 402 -34.72 -5.52 2.13
N ASP A 403 -36.02 -5.84 2.24
CA ASP A 403 -37.05 -5.22 1.39
C ASP A 403 -37.67 -4.03 2.12
N GLY A 404 -37.08 -2.86 1.87
CA GLY A 404 -37.70 -1.56 2.15
C GLY A 404 -36.97 -0.71 3.18
N ILE A 405 -36.19 0.26 2.69
CA ILE A 405 -36.11 1.64 3.17
C ILE A 405 -35.66 2.49 1.97
N GLU A 406 -36.56 3.35 1.47
CA GLU A 406 -36.20 4.52 0.67
C GLU A 406 -36.10 5.72 1.62
N GLU A 407 -34.96 6.41 1.62
CA GLU A 407 -34.83 7.68 2.32
C GLU A 407 -35.29 8.86 1.46
N LYS A 408 -36.08 9.72 2.10
CA LYS A 408 -36.58 10.98 1.55
C LYS A 408 -35.53 12.07 1.73
N ASN A 409 -35.13 12.70 0.63
CA ASN A 409 -34.48 14.00 0.68
C ASN A 409 -35.50 15.13 0.51
N ASN A 410 -35.56 16.00 1.51
CA ASN A 410 -36.20 17.31 1.43
C ASN A 410 -35.21 18.29 0.81
N THR A 411 -35.66 19.03 -0.20
CA THR A 411 -34.95 20.18 -0.77
C THR A 411 -35.46 21.47 -0.14
N VAL A 412 -34.53 22.37 0.20
CA VAL A 412 -34.80 23.80 0.38
C VAL A 412 -33.80 24.55 -0.48
N GLU A 413 -34.28 25.43 -1.37
CA GLU A 413 -33.46 26.31 -2.20
C GLU A 413 -32.86 27.44 -1.35
N GLN A 414 -31.54 27.66 -1.40
CA GLN A 414 -30.86 28.88 -0.95
C GLN A 414 -29.62 29.18 -1.79
N VAL A 415 -29.25 30.46 -1.87
CA VAL A 415 -27.90 30.91 -2.27
C VAL A 415 -26.95 30.59 -1.11
N ILE A 416 -25.87 29.86 -1.38
CA ILE A 416 -24.84 29.55 -0.40
C ILE A 416 -23.69 30.52 -0.59
N ASN A 417 -23.30 31.23 0.48
CA ASN A 417 -22.12 32.08 0.46
C ASN A 417 -20.99 31.39 1.22
N VAL A 418 -19.83 31.24 0.58
CA VAL A 418 -18.60 30.73 1.21
C VAL A 418 -17.50 31.76 0.98
N GLY A 419 -17.16 32.48 2.04
CA GLY A 419 -16.30 33.66 1.93
C GLY A 419 -16.87 34.68 0.93
N PRO A 420 -16.10 35.14 -0.08
CA PRO A 420 -16.56 36.07 -1.10
C PRO A 420 -17.35 35.41 -2.24
N LEU A 421 -17.47 34.07 -2.26
CA LEU A 421 -18.12 33.31 -3.34
C LEU A 421 -19.61 33.13 -3.04
N SER A 422 -20.46 33.43 -4.02
CA SER A 422 -21.91 33.23 -3.93
C SER A 422 -22.36 32.18 -4.95
N PHE A 423 -22.79 31.03 -4.45
CA PHE A 423 -23.26 29.90 -5.24
C PHE A 423 -24.78 29.87 -5.33
N TYR A 424 -25.31 29.89 -6.54
CA TYR A 424 -26.74 29.91 -6.83
C TYR A 424 -27.22 28.51 -7.20
N TYR A 425 -28.18 27.97 -6.46
CA TYR A 425 -28.76 26.67 -6.78
C TYR A 425 -29.65 26.75 -8.03
N ASN A 426 -29.34 25.95 -9.05
CA ASN A 426 -30.14 25.78 -10.26
C ASN A 426 -30.97 24.50 -10.17
N SER A 427 -32.23 24.64 -9.75
CA SER A 427 -33.13 23.49 -9.54
C SER A 427 -33.47 22.69 -10.80
N SER A 428 -33.32 23.29 -12.00
CA SER A 428 -33.56 22.57 -13.26
C SER A 428 -32.43 21.62 -13.64
N LYS A 429 -31.19 21.95 -13.27
CA LYS A 429 -30.00 21.16 -13.53
C LYS A 429 -29.53 20.38 -12.30
N ASN A 430 -30.07 20.71 -11.12
CA ASN A 430 -29.69 20.12 -9.83
C ASN A 430 -28.19 20.34 -9.51
N ILE A 431 -27.71 21.58 -9.71
CA ILE A 431 -26.31 22.00 -9.49
C ILE A 431 -26.24 23.36 -8.79
N TYR A 432 -25.11 23.68 -8.16
CA TYR A 432 -24.78 25.02 -7.69
C TYR A 432 -23.91 25.76 -8.72
N GLU A 433 -24.26 27.01 -9.04
CA GLU A 433 -23.59 27.81 -10.07
C GLU A 433 -22.88 29.02 -9.43
N LEU A 434 -21.58 29.17 -9.70
CA LEU A 434 -20.83 30.41 -9.47
C LEU A 434 -20.81 31.20 -10.78
N LEU A 435 -21.42 32.38 -10.77
CA LEU A 435 -21.59 33.23 -11.94
C LEU A 435 -20.29 34.01 -12.27
N GLU A 436 -20.22 34.57 -13.47
CA GLU A 436 -19.09 35.41 -13.91
C GLU A 436 -18.78 36.53 -12.90
N GLY A 437 -17.49 36.84 -12.72
CA GLY A 437 -17.07 37.87 -11.78
C GLY A 437 -15.66 37.68 -11.25
N GLU A 438 -15.16 38.70 -10.56
CA GLU A 438 -13.87 38.67 -9.88
C GLU A 438 -14.05 38.44 -8.38
N TYR A 439 -13.37 37.43 -7.86
CA TYR A 439 -13.47 36.98 -6.49
C TYR A 439 -12.09 36.96 -5.86
N THR A 440 -11.86 37.71 -4.78
CA THR A 440 -10.59 37.66 -4.04
C THR A 440 -10.77 36.91 -2.72
N ILE A 441 -10.17 35.73 -2.60
CA ILE A 441 -10.20 34.92 -1.37
C ILE A 441 -8.95 35.21 -0.53
N ARG A 442 -9.12 35.42 0.77
CA ARG A 442 -8.03 35.77 1.71
C ARG A 442 -7.86 34.77 2.84
N GLU A 443 -8.73 33.77 2.88
CA GLU A 443 -8.79 32.70 3.87
C GLU A 443 -9.13 31.42 3.10
N ASN A 444 -8.74 30.27 3.64
CA ASN A 444 -9.01 28.99 2.99
C ASN A 444 -10.50 28.79 2.77
N ILE A 445 -10.84 28.22 1.60
CA ILE A 445 -12.22 27.89 1.23
C ILE A 445 -12.32 26.38 1.15
N HIS A 446 -13.28 25.81 1.88
CA HIS A 446 -13.63 24.39 1.78
C HIS A 446 -15.09 24.26 1.37
N LEU A 447 -15.35 23.58 0.25
CA LEU A 447 -16.69 23.31 -0.27
C LEU A 447 -17.05 21.84 -0.05
N SER A 448 -18.20 21.61 0.56
CA SER A 448 -18.77 20.28 0.78
C SER A 448 -20.28 20.36 0.58
N PHE A 449 -20.69 20.43 -0.69
CA PHE A 449 -22.09 20.56 -1.10
C PHE A 449 -22.68 19.19 -1.44
N ASP A 450 -24.00 19.07 -1.32
CA ASP A 450 -24.73 17.84 -1.63
C ASP A 450 -25.00 17.65 -3.14
N LYS A 451 -24.48 18.57 -3.96
CA LYS A 451 -24.69 18.67 -5.41
C LYS A 451 -23.46 19.27 -6.07
N LYS A 452 -23.19 18.83 -7.29
CA LYS A 452 -22.18 19.35 -8.20
C LYS A 452 -22.15 20.88 -8.27
N ILE A 453 -20.94 21.42 -8.41
CA ILE A 453 -20.65 22.85 -8.54
C ILE A 453 -20.21 23.17 -9.97
N LEU A 454 -20.69 24.28 -10.51
CA LEU A 454 -20.34 24.80 -11.83
C LEU A 454 -19.81 26.22 -11.73
N PHE A 455 -18.61 26.46 -12.23
CA PHE A 455 -18.06 27.79 -12.44
C PHE A 455 -18.32 28.19 -13.88
N HIS A 456 -18.99 29.33 -14.07
CA HIS A 456 -19.31 29.85 -15.38
C HIS A 456 -18.08 30.49 -16.07
N PRO A 457 -18.12 30.67 -17.41
CA PRO A 457 -17.12 31.45 -18.13
C PRO A 457 -16.93 32.85 -17.51
N GLY A 458 -15.69 33.34 -17.48
CA GLY A 458 -15.37 34.66 -16.92
C GLY A 458 -15.33 34.74 -15.38
N VAL A 459 -15.34 33.60 -14.69
CA VAL A 459 -15.02 33.55 -13.25
C VAL A 459 -13.50 33.72 -13.07
N HIS A 460 -13.11 34.75 -12.33
CA HIS A 460 -11.71 34.98 -11.94
C HIS A 460 -11.58 34.92 -10.41
N VAL A 461 -10.84 33.93 -9.92
CA VAL A 461 -10.54 33.75 -8.49
C VAL A 461 -9.08 34.16 -8.24
N TYR A 462 -8.90 35.19 -7.42
CA TYR A 462 -7.61 35.68 -6.97
C TYR A 462 -7.36 35.23 -5.52
N MET A 463 -6.32 34.43 -5.31
CA MET A 463 -6.03 33.77 -4.03
C MET A 463 -4.95 34.52 -3.24
N GLY A 464 -5.16 34.73 -1.95
CA GLY A 464 -4.17 35.33 -1.04
C GLY A 464 -2.92 34.46 -0.86
N PRO A 465 -1.81 35.03 -0.36
CA PRO A 465 -0.61 34.25 -0.04
C PRO A 465 -0.91 33.07 0.90
N GLY A 466 -0.51 31.85 0.51
CA GLY A 466 -0.76 30.61 1.25
C GLY A 466 -2.23 30.16 1.35
N VAL A 467 -3.17 30.87 0.71
CA VAL A 467 -4.61 30.53 0.75
C VAL A 467 -4.88 29.33 -0.15
N SER A 468 -5.67 28.39 0.33
CA SER A 468 -6.08 27.20 -0.41
C SER A 468 -7.60 27.14 -0.64
N PHE A 469 -7.99 26.53 -1.75
CA PHE A 469 -9.37 26.22 -2.11
C PHE A 469 -9.48 24.71 -2.27
N ILE A 470 -10.37 24.08 -1.51
CA ILE A 470 -10.64 22.64 -1.54
C ILE A 470 -12.12 22.43 -1.77
N SER A 471 -12.47 21.50 -2.66
CA SER A 471 -13.84 21.04 -2.84
C SER A 471 -13.90 19.53 -2.69
N ASP A 472 -14.64 19.05 -1.70
CA ASP A 472 -14.98 17.62 -1.58
C ASP A 472 -16.09 17.19 -2.55
N THR A 473 -16.62 18.17 -3.28
CA THR A 473 -17.70 18.04 -4.26
C THR A 473 -17.16 18.18 -5.67
N GLU A 474 -17.73 17.45 -6.63
CA GLU A 474 -17.47 17.61 -8.06
C GLU A 474 -17.57 19.08 -8.51
N VAL A 475 -16.52 19.58 -9.16
CA VAL A 475 -16.44 20.96 -9.68
C VAL A 475 -16.19 20.96 -11.18
N ASP A 476 -17.14 21.51 -11.93
CA ASP A 476 -16.96 21.84 -13.34
C ASP A 476 -16.46 23.29 -13.48
N LEU A 477 -15.31 23.45 -14.12
CA LEU A 477 -14.75 24.73 -14.53
C LEU A 477 -14.96 24.86 -16.05
N LEU A 478 -16.05 25.50 -16.48
CA LEU A 478 -16.43 25.55 -17.90
C LEU A 478 -16.21 26.95 -18.50
N GLY A 479 -14.96 27.33 -18.67
CA GLY A 479 -14.56 28.53 -19.40
C GLY A 479 -14.84 28.44 -20.91
N THR A 480 -14.57 29.54 -21.61
CA THR A 480 -14.55 29.61 -23.07
C THR A 480 -13.25 30.27 -23.55
N ALA A 481 -12.89 30.10 -24.82
CA ALA A 481 -11.72 30.79 -25.38
C ALA A 481 -11.78 32.33 -25.22
N ASP A 482 -12.98 32.92 -25.31
CA ASP A 482 -13.18 34.37 -25.17
C ASP A 482 -13.26 34.81 -23.70
N ASN A 483 -13.78 33.95 -22.82
CA ASN A 483 -13.96 34.20 -21.39
C ASN A 483 -13.47 32.98 -20.61
N PRO A 484 -12.15 32.83 -20.43
CA PRO A 484 -11.59 31.73 -19.66
C PRO A 484 -11.96 31.87 -18.18
N ILE A 485 -11.79 30.80 -17.42
CA ILE A 485 -11.77 30.85 -15.96
C ILE A 485 -10.32 31.10 -15.53
N LEU A 486 -10.11 32.01 -14.57
CA LEU A 486 -8.79 32.31 -14.01
C LEU A 486 -8.74 31.93 -12.55
N ILE A 487 -7.72 31.17 -12.14
CA ILE A 487 -7.38 30.89 -10.75
C ILE A 487 -5.93 31.33 -10.57
N SER A 488 -5.68 32.39 -9.82
CA SER A 488 -4.32 32.95 -9.74
C SER A 488 -3.99 33.58 -8.40
N ALA A 489 -2.70 33.73 -8.11
CA ALA A 489 -2.24 34.51 -6.98
C ALA A 489 -2.71 35.97 -7.08
N SER A 490 -3.20 36.52 -5.97
CA SER A 490 -3.59 37.93 -5.85
C SER A 490 -2.40 38.89 -5.80
N ASP A 491 -1.21 38.38 -5.45
CA ASP A 491 0.08 39.07 -5.53
C ASP A 491 1.04 38.18 -6.35
N PRO A 492 1.50 38.61 -7.54
CA PRO A 492 2.36 37.79 -8.40
C PRO A 492 3.70 37.36 -7.79
N ASN A 493 4.11 37.96 -6.66
CA ASN A 493 5.36 37.61 -5.97
C ASN A 493 5.13 36.72 -4.74
N LYS A 494 3.89 36.30 -4.50
CA LYS A 494 3.54 35.47 -3.35
C LYS A 494 2.55 34.40 -3.78
N GLU A 495 3.02 33.18 -3.75
CA GLU A 495 2.25 32.00 -4.07
C GLU A 495 1.01 31.86 -3.17
N PHE A 496 -0.11 31.44 -3.77
CA PHE A 496 -1.20 30.87 -2.99
C PHE A 496 -0.85 29.43 -2.59
N GLY A 497 -1.67 28.80 -1.76
CA GLY A 497 -1.54 27.36 -1.49
C GLY A 497 -2.00 26.56 -2.71
N VAL A 498 -3.14 25.86 -2.58
CA VAL A 498 -3.62 24.96 -3.64
C VAL A 498 -5.03 25.26 -4.11
N PHE A 499 -5.36 24.83 -5.32
CA PHE A 499 -6.73 24.61 -5.77
C PHE A 499 -6.94 23.10 -5.94
N ALA A 500 -7.83 22.50 -5.16
CA ALA A 500 -8.00 21.06 -5.09
C ALA A 500 -9.47 20.61 -5.24
N ILE A 501 -9.65 19.53 -6.01
CA ILE A 501 -10.89 18.75 -6.08
C ILE A 501 -10.60 17.39 -5.43
N GLN A 502 -11.36 17.06 -4.39
CA GLN A 502 -11.13 15.92 -3.51
C GLN A 502 -12.34 14.97 -3.53
N GLY A 503 -12.29 13.95 -4.39
CA GLY A 503 -13.42 13.03 -4.63
C GLY A 503 -13.63 11.93 -3.59
N VAL A 504 -12.86 11.88 -2.50
CA VAL A 504 -12.93 10.81 -1.47
C VAL A 504 -14.36 10.63 -0.92
N SER A 505 -15.13 11.72 -0.83
CA SER A 505 -16.48 11.70 -0.23
C SER A 505 -17.60 11.46 -1.25
N GLU A 506 -17.30 11.44 -2.56
CA GLU A 506 -18.29 11.35 -3.64
C GLU A 506 -18.13 10.09 -4.48
N LYS A 507 -19.14 9.22 -4.44
CA LYS A 507 -19.18 8.01 -5.26
C LYS A 507 -19.30 8.38 -6.75
N ASN A 508 -18.22 8.14 -7.52
CA ASN A 508 -18.07 8.47 -8.94
C ASN A 508 -17.90 9.98 -9.24
N CYS A 509 -17.14 10.71 -8.41
CA CYS A 509 -16.76 12.10 -8.72
C CYS A 509 -16.19 12.24 -10.14
N LYS A 510 -16.69 13.23 -10.91
CA LYS A 510 -16.15 13.52 -12.24
C LYS A 510 -16.14 15.01 -12.60
N SER A 511 -14.95 15.61 -12.67
CA SER A 511 -14.81 17.04 -12.93
C SER A 511 -14.37 17.37 -14.36
N ASN A 512 -14.96 18.40 -14.97
CA ASN A 512 -14.56 18.91 -16.29
C ASN A 512 -13.93 20.29 -16.13
N ILE A 513 -12.68 20.42 -16.60
CA ILE A 513 -11.90 21.65 -16.55
C ILE A 513 -11.59 22.07 -17.98
N VAL A 514 -12.24 23.13 -18.46
CA VAL A 514 -12.19 23.57 -19.85
C VAL A 514 -11.90 25.06 -19.91
N HIS A 515 -10.93 25.48 -20.73
CA HIS A 515 -10.53 26.89 -20.88
C HIS A 515 -10.29 27.57 -19.52
N THR A 516 -9.48 26.90 -18.69
CA THR A 516 -9.15 27.35 -17.33
C THR A 516 -7.65 27.64 -17.23
N HIS A 517 -7.30 28.75 -16.60
CA HIS A 517 -5.91 29.19 -16.40
C HIS A 517 -5.58 29.14 -14.91
N VAL A 518 -4.52 28.41 -14.53
CA VAL A 518 -4.05 28.30 -13.14
C VAL A 518 -2.60 28.73 -13.03
N SER A 519 -2.29 29.71 -12.17
CA SER A 519 -0.93 30.24 -12.01
C SER A 519 -0.60 30.85 -10.65
N GLY A 520 0.65 30.69 -10.19
CA GLY A 520 1.12 31.23 -8.92
C GLY A 520 0.65 30.45 -7.70
N GLY A 521 0.35 29.17 -7.85
CA GLY A 521 0.07 28.25 -6.74
C GLY A 521 1.32 27.51 -6.26
N SER A 522 1.23 26.92 -5.09
CA SER A 522 2.26 26.11 -4.43
C SER A 522 1.66 24.78 -3.97
N GLU A 523 2.44 23.94 -3.30
CA GLU A 523 1.95 22.81 -2.52
C GLU A 523 1.36 23.27 -1.17
N ALA A 524 0.49 22.46 -0.56
CA ALA A 524 -0.04 22.73 0.77
C ALA A 524 -0.52 21.47 1.50
N PHE A 525 -0.35 21.45 2.84
CA PHE A 525 -1.04 20.52 3.73
C PHE A 525 -2.30 21.20 4.28
N VAL A 526 -3.48 20.72 3.90
CA VAL A 526 -4.77 21.32 4.31
C VAL A 526 -5.76 20.24 4.68
N ASP A 527 -6.42 20.39 5.83
CA ASP A 527 -7.45 19.46 6.34
C ASP A 527 -7.00 17.98 6.37
N GLY A 528 -5.72 17.76 6.67
CA GLY A 528 -5.12 16.43 6.72
C GLY A 528 -4.68 15.87 5.36
N VAL A 529 -4.85 16.61 4.28
CA VAL A 529 -4.43 16.18 2.94
C VAL A 529 -3.20 16.95 2.50
N TYR A 530 -2.21 16.24 1.97
CA TYR A 530 -1.06 16.85 1.31
C TYR A 530 -1.28 16.93 -0.20
N TYR A 531 -1.31 18.15 -0.69
CA TYR A 531 -1.49 18.49 -2.10
C TYR A 531 -0.15 18.98 -2.67
N THR A 532 0.42 18.23 -3.59
CA THR A 532 1.76 18.49 -4.16
C THR A 532 1.71 19.42 -5.37
N GLY A 533 0.53 19.57 -5.99
CA GLY A 533 0.34 20.44 -7.13
C GLY A 533 -0.28 21.80 -6.81
N ALA A 534 -0.19 22.76 -7.74
CA ALA A 534 -1.01 23.98 -7.67
C ALA A 534 -2.48 23.70 -8.00
N LEU A 535 -2.73 22.83 -8.98
CA LEU A 535 -4.04 22.24 -9.27
C LEU A 535 -4.00 20.75 -8.92
N ASN A 536 -4.95 20.29 -8.10
CA ASN A 536 -5.00 18.90 -7.65
C ASN A 536 -6.37 18.30 -7.94
N VAL A 537 -6.40 17.07 -8.47
CA VAL A 537 -7.63 16.29 -8.62
C VAL A 537 -7.42 14.89 -8.09
N TYR A 538 -7.87 14.63 -6.87
CA TYR A 538 -7.66 13.36 -6.17
C TYR A 538 -8.97 12.57 -6.09
N TYR A 539 -8.90 11.26 -6.29
CA TYR A 539 -10.05 10.33 -6.20
C TYR A 539 -11.26 10.76 -7.06
N CYS A 540 -11.00 11.43 -8.18
CA CYS A 540 -12.03 11.98 -9.05
C CYS A 540 -11.60 11.82 -10.51
N ASP A 541 -12.52 11.40 -11.38
CA ASP A 541 -12.27 11.38 -12.82
C ASP A 541 -12.14 12.81 -13.33
N VAL A 542 -11.21 13.07 -14.27
CA VAL A 542 -10.98 14.42 -14.78
C VAL A 542 -10.89 14.47 -16.30
N VAL A 543 -11.57 15.48 -16.86
CA VAL A 543 -11.41 15.90 -18.26
C VAL A 543 -10.83 17.31 -18.27
N LEU A 544 -9.57 17.47 -18.65
CA LEU A 544 -8.87 18.75 -18.74
C LEU A 544 -8.63 19.13 -20.20
N ARG A 545 -9.21 20.23 -20.69
CA ARG A 545 -9.09 20.63 -22.10
C ARG A 545 -8.92 22.11 -22.36
N ASN A 546 -8.10 22.47 -23.36
CA ASN A 546 -7.92 23.85 -23.81
C ASN A 546 -7.55 24.83 -22.69
N SER A 547 -6.81 24.34 -21.68
CA SER A 547 -6.46 25.05 -20.44
C SER A 547 -4.97 25.35 -20.37
N GLN A 548 -4.58 26.22 -19.44
CA GLN A 548 -3.19 26.62 -19.20
C GLN A 548 -2.82 26.49 -17.73
N ILE A 549 -1.75 25.78 -17.40
CA ILE A 549 -1.25 25.62 -16.02
C ILE A 549 0.23 26.03 -15.99
N TYR A 550 0.55 27.13 -15.32
CA TYR A 550 1.84 27.78 -15.53
C TYR A 550 2.34 28.65 -14.38
N ASN A 551 3.65 28.88 -14.33
CA ASN A 551 4.30 29.73 -13.32
C ASN A 551 3.88 29.38 -11.88
N ASN A 552 3.73 28.08 -11.59
CA ASN A 552 3.47 27.58 -10.25
C ASN A 552 4.79 27.15 -9.58
N THR A 553 4.86 27.29 -8.26
CA THR A 553 6.05 27.00 -7.45
C THR A 553 5.98 25.68 -6.69
N ALA A 554 4.88 24.95 -6.83
CA ALA A 554 4.67 23.63 -6.26
C ALA A 554 5.60 22.57 -6.90
N ASP A 555 5.66 21.39 -6.30
CA ASP A 555 6.31 20.21 -6.90
C ASP A 555 5.62 19.83 -8.22
N ASP A 556 4.30 20.02 -8.33
CA ASP A 556 3.55 19.77 -9.57
C ASP A 556 2.75 21.00 -10.07
N GLY A 557 2.71 21.22 -11.38
CA GLY A 557 1.72 22.13 -11.98
C GLY A 557 0.29 21.59 -11.76
N LEU A 558 0.08 20.36 -12.23
CA LEU A 558 -1.14 19.57 -12.03
C LEU A 558 -0.78 18.23 -11.40
N ASN A 559 -1.42 17.87 -10.29
CA ASN A 559 -1.34 16.53 -9.72
C ASN A 559 -2.69 15.82 -9.79
N VAL A 560 -2.72 14.60 -10.33
CA VAL A 560 -3.92 13.75 -10.34
C VAL A 560 -3.62 12.41 -9.70
N LYS A 561 -4.45 12.00 -8.71
CA LYS A 561 -4.32 10.70 -8.04
C LYS A 561 -5.60 9.89 -8.09
N TYR A 562 -5.50 8.60 -8.42
CA TYR A 562 -6.61 7.63 -8.34
C TYR A 562 -7.87 8.02 -9.15
N GLY A 563 -7.70 8.51 -10.38
CA GLY A 563 -8.83 8.88 -11.26
C GLY A 563 -8.65 8.41 -12.70
N ASN A 564 -9.76 8.31 -13.44
CA ASN A 564 -9.69 8.19 -14.90
C ASN A 564 -9.49 9.55 -15.54
N ILE A 565 -8.56 9.65 -16.50
CA ILE A 565 -8.15 10.95 -17.05
C ILE A 565 -8.36 11.09 -18.56
N LEU A 566 -8.66 12.31 -18.98
CA LEU A 566 -8.50 12.79 -20.35
C LEU A 566 -7.95 14.21 -20.35
N ILE A 567 -6.65 14.35 -20.65
CA ILE A 567 -5.94 15.62 -20.70
C ILE A 567 -5.62 15.93 -22.17
N THR A 568 -6.30 16.91 -22.77
CA THR A 568 -6.16 17.19 -24.21
C THR A 568 -6.12 18.66 -24.60
N ASP A 569 -5.27 19.00 -25.55
CA ASP A 569 -5.17 20.35 -26.13
C ASP A 569 -4.82 21.45 -25.08
N ASN A 570 -4.00 21.13 -24.08
CA ASN A 570 -3.59 22.08 -23.03
C ASN A 570 -2.15 22.59 -23.24
N LEU A 571 -1.81 23.66 -22.51
CA LEU A 571 -0.47 24.22 -22.42
C LEU A 571 0.00 24.22 -20.96
N PHE A 572 1.10 23.52 -20.69
CA PHE A 572 1.77 23.52 -19.39
C PHE A 572 3.15 24.14 -19.54
N PHE A 573 3.45 25.19 -18.77
CA PHE A 573 4.75 25.86 -18.93
C PHE A 573 5.26 26.56 -17.68
N ASN A 574 6.59 26.55 -17.52
CA ASN A 574 7.29 27.26 -16.45
C ASN A 574 6.75 26.98 -15.04
N ASN A 575 6.18 25.80 -14.77
CA ASN A 575 6.05 25.32 -13.40
C ASN A 575 7.46 24.93 -12.89
N THR A 576 7.77 25.19 -11.62
CA THR A 576 9.15 25.09 -11.07
C THR A 576 9.72 23.67 -11.11
N ALA A 577 8.87 22.66 -10.92
CA ALA A 577 9.23 21.25 -11.00
C ALA A 577 8.36 20.55 -12.06
N ASP A 578 7.63 19.49 -11.70
CA ASP A 578 6.89 18.69 -12.67
C ASP A 578 5.73 19.48 -13.25
N GLN A 579 5.50 19.40 -14.57
CA GLN A 579 4.36 20.11 -15.15
C GLN A 579 3.05 19.39 -14.85
N VAL A 580 3.09 18.05 -14.91
CA VAL A 580 1.97 17.15 -14.62
C VAL A 580 2.52 15.89 -13.97
N ASP A 581 1.96 15.51 -12.82
CA ASP A 581 2.19 14.22 -12.16
C ASP A 581 0.88 13.41 -12.09
N LEU A 582 0.97 12.13 -12.49
CA LEU A 582 -0.12 11.16 -12.57
C LEU A 582 0.17 9.91 -11.75
N ASP A 583 -0.40 9.86 -10.55
CA ASP A 583 -0.28 8.75 -9.62
C ASP A 583 -1.50 7.82 -9.68
N PHE A 584 -1.28 6.55 -10.00
CA PHE A 584 -2.31 5.50 -10.01
C PHE A 584 -3.56 5.84 -10.86
N CYS A 585 -3.35 6.49 -11.99
CA CYS A 585 -4.38 6.92 -12.93
C CYS A 585 -4.53 5.95 -14.11
N GLU A 586 -5.70 5.98 -14.76
CA GLU A 586 -5.91 5.31 -16.06
C GLU A 586 -6.51 6.29 -17.07
N GLY A 587 -5.96 6.40 -18.28
CA GLY A 587 -6.55 7.31 -19.26
C GLY A 587 -5.63 7.76 -20.39
N THR A 588 -5.89 8.97 -20.90
CA THR A 588 -5.23 9.51 -22.10
C THR A 588 -4.74 10.94 -21.92
N VAL A 589 -3.52 11.21 -22.37
CA VAL A 589 -2.90 12.53 -22.46
C VAL A 589 -2.55 12.79 -23.92
N GLN A 590 -3.21 13.74 -24.58
CA GLN A 590 -3.04 13.90 -26.03
C GLN A 590 -2.99 15.37 -26.48
N LYS A 591 -2.18 15.68 -27.50
CA LYS A 591 -2.12 17.01 -28.14
C LYS A 591 -1.83 18.16 -27.17
N ASN A 592 -1.11 17.91 -26.09
CA ASN A 592 -0.69 18.95 -25.16
C ASN A 592 0.71 19.47 -25.53
N LEU A 593 1.00 20.69 -25.11
CA LEU A 593 2.33 21.28 -25.15
C LEU A 593 2.86 21.45 -23.73
N PHE A 594 4.02 20.88 -23.46
CA PHE A 594 4.78 20.99 -22.23
C PHE A 594 6.08 21.74 -22.56
N GLU A 595 6.31 22.92 -21.99
CA GLU A 595 7.49 23.73 -22.31
C GLU A 595 8.10 24.44 -21.10
N ILE A 596 9.43 24.46 -21.05
CA ILE A 596 10.18 25.39 -20.20
C ILE A 596 10.73 26.49 -21.09
N SER A 597 10.22 27.70 -20.93
CA SER A 597 10.69 28.89 -21.64
C SER A 597 11.78 29.64 -20.86
N ASP A 598 11.78 29.53 -19.53
CA ASP A 598 12.77 30.16 -18.65
C ASP A 598 13.69 29.09 -18.03
N VAL A 599 14.88 28.95 -18.61
CA VAL A 599 15.86 27.91 -18.26
C VAL A 599 16.44 28.05 -16.86
N ASP A 600 16.25 29.20 -16.19
CA ASP A 600 16.70 29.42 -14.81
C ASP A 600 15.64 28.99 -13.76
N LEU A 601 14.42 28.60 -14.18
CA LEU A 601 13.33 28.18 -13.28
C LEU A 601 13.28 26.66 -13.02
N ASP A 602 13.64 25.84 -14.00
CA ASP A 602 13.52 24.38 -13.91
C ASP A 602 14.78 23.79 -13.28
N VAL A 603 14.69 23.42 -11.98
CA VAL A 603 15.84 22.90 -11.24
C VAL A 603 15.89 21.37 -11.26
N ASN A 604 14.78 20.67 -11.53
CA ASN A 604 14.72 19.20 -11.66
C ASN A 604 13.33 18.63 -12.07
N GLY A 605 12.51 19.38 -12.81
CA GLY A 605 11.13 19.01 -13.15
C GLY A 605 11.00 18.14 -14.39
N ASP A 606 10.07 17.20 -14.36
CA ASP A 606 9.67 16.38 -15.49
C ASP A 606 8.48 17.02 -16.24
N GLY A 607 8.41 16.86 -17.57
CA GLY A 607 7.27 17.36 -18.36
C GLY A 607 5.98 16.61 -18.07
N LEU A 608 6.06 15.30 -17.91
CA LEU A 608 4.97 14.45 -17.44
C LEU A 608 5.59 13.30 -16.62
N ASP A 609 5.29 13.20 -15.32
CA ASP A 609 5.64 12.03 -14.49
C ASP A 609 4.44 11.10 -14.33
N VAL A 610 4.70 9.80 -14.40
CA VAL A 610 3.69 8.74 -14.43
C VAL A 610 4.13 7.62 -13.49
N SER A 611 3.39 7.44 -12.40
CA SER A 611 3.71 6.47 -11.34
C SER A 611 2.53 5.53 -11.07
N GLY A 612 2.78 4.21 -11.12
CA GLY A 612 1.75 3.18 -10.88
C GLY A 612 0.54 3.21 -11.81
N SER A 613 0.65 3.84 -12.98
CA SER A 613 -0.48 4.26 -13.83
C SER A 613 -0.56 3.48 -15.15
N LYS A 614 -1.72 3.57 -15.82
CA LYS A 614 -1.98 2.97 -17.13
C LYS A 614 -2.41 4.04 -18.14
N ILE A 615 -1.47 4.55 -18.92
CA ILE A 615 -1.64 5.79 -19.70
C ILE A 615 -1.43 5.55 -21.20
N ILE A 616 -2.20 6.25 -22.02
CA ILE A 616 -1.93 6.42 -23.46
C ILE A 616 -1.54 7.88 -23.70
N THR A 617 -0.37 8.11 -24.29
CA THR A 617 0.06 9.44 -24.75
C THR A 617 -0.04 9.51 -26.27
N GLU A 618 -0.59 10.61 -26.81
CA GLU A 618 -0.73 10.78 -28.26
C GLU A 618 -0.52 12.22 -28.74
N GLY A 619 0.49 12.44 -29.58
CA GLY A 619 0.71 13.71 -30.26
C GLY A 619 1.05 14.88 -29.34
N ASN A 620 1.64 14.62 -28.17
CA ASN A 620 2.11 15.66 -27.25
C ASN A 620 3.50 16.18 -27.66
N GLN A 621 3.85 17.36 -27.15
CA GLN A 621 5.14 17.99 -27.39
C GLN A 621 5.80 18.34 -26.06
N PHE A 622 7.05 17.91 -25.88
CA PHE A 622 7.86 18.14 -24.68
C PHE A 622 9.12 18.89 -25.07
N TYR A 623 9.25 20.12 -24.58
CA TYR A 623 10.29 21.05 -25.01
C TYR A 623 11.10 21.62 -23.85
N ASN A 624 12.43 21.47 -23.94
CA ASN A 624 13.43 22.19 -23.14
C ASN A 624 13.47 21.83 -21.63
N PHE A 625 13.09 20.60 -21.26
CA PHE A 625 13.18 20.13 -19.87
C PHE A 625 14.63 19.85 -19.45
N SER A 626 15.01 20.34 -18.26
CA SER A 626 16.34 20.15 -17.69
C SER A 626 16.57 18.75 -17.13
N ASP A 627 15.48 18.05 -16.77
CA ASP A 627 15.47 16.65 -16.36
C ASP A 627 14.84 15.75 -17.44
N LYS A 628 13.56 15.36 -17.36
CA LYS A 628 12.94 14.45 -18.35
C LYS A 628 11.72 15.09 -19.02
N GLY A 629 11.56 14.87 -20.32
CA GLY A 629 10.31 15.21 -21.02
C GLY A 629 9.15 14.35 -20.54
N LEU A 630 9.34 13.02 -20.55
CA LEU A 630 8.37 12.05 -20.04
C LEU A 630 9.07 11.06 -19.10
N SER A 631 8.58 10.96 -17.88
CA SER A 631 9.06 10.05 -16.85
C SER A 631 8.01 8.98 -16.54
N ILE A 632 8.41 7.72 -16.58
CA ILE A 632 7.53 6.58 -16.29
C ILE A 632 8.17 5.70 -15.21
N GLY A 633 7.48 5.45 -14.10
CA GLY A 633 7.97 4.65 -12.98
C GLY A 633 6.93 3.73 -12.32
N GLU A 634 7.38 3.02 -11.29
CA GLU A 634 6.54 2.27 -10.35
C GLU A 634 5.56 1.26 -10.99
N LYS A 635 6.03 0.39 -11.89
CA LYS A 635 5.21 -0.60 -12.63
C LYS A 635 4.12 0.02 -13.51
N SER A 636 4.33 1.22 -14.03
CA SER A 636 3.41 1.83 -14.98
C SER A 636 3.38 1.07 -16.32
N LEU A 637 2.24 1.18 -17.00
CA LEU A 637 2.03 0.65 -18.35
C LEU A 637 1.65 1.82 -19.27
N LEU A 638 2.50 2.12 -20.25
CA LEU A 638 2.30 3.27 -21.12
C LEU A 638 2.39 2.90 -22.60
N LEU A 639 1.49 3.47 -23.41
CA LEU A 639 1.58 3.50 -24.87
C LEU A 639 1.75 4.93 -25.36
N SER A 640 2.92 5.25 -25.91
CA SER A 640 3.23 6.54 -26.52
C SER A 640 3.04 6.47 -28.03
N LYS A 641 2.35 7.47 -28.59
CA LYS A 641 2.00 7.56 -30.00
C LYS A 641 2.36 8.92 -30.57
N ASN A 642 3.31 8.94 -31.49
CA ASN A 642 3.63 10.14 -32.26
C ASN A 642 3.91 11.39 -31.39
N ASP A 643 4.49 11.18 -30.20
CA ASP A 643 4.91 12.25 -29.30
C ASP A 643 6.25 12.86 -29.78
N ILE A 644 6.46 14.14 -29.48
CA ILE A 644 7.63 14.91 -29.91
C ILE A 644 8.43 15.34 -28.68
N PHE A 645 9.72 15.02 -28.64
CA PHE A 645 10.65 15.38 -27.58
C PHE A 645 11.79 16.21 -28.18
N GLU A 646 11.87 17.49 -27.83
CA GLU A 646 12.88 18.40 -28.34
C GLU A 646 13.66 19.13 -27.22
N LYS A 647 14.99 19.15 -27.32
CA LYS A 647 15.90 19.89 -26.42
C LYS A 647 15.80 19.52 -24.94
N ASN A 648 15.39 18.29 -24.63
CA ASN A 648 15.34 17.79 -23.26
C ASN A 648 16.69 17.19 -22.85
N ASN A 649 17.00 17.17 -21.56
CA ASN A 649 18.12 16.36 -21.08
C ASN A 649 17.83 14.87 -21.31
N ILE A 650 16.67 14.36 -20.88
CA ILE A 650 16.18 13.04 -21.25
C ILE A 650 14.82 13.20 -21.95
N GLY A 651 14.64 12.62 -23.15
CA GLY A 651 13.34 12.60 -23.82
C GLY A 651 12.34 11.75 -23.04
N ILE A 652 12.60 10.45 -22.93
CA ILE A 652 11.79 9.50 -22.17
C ILE A 652 12.66 8.74 -21.17
N ALA A 653 12.29 8.73 -19.89
CA ALA A 653 12.90 7.85 -18.90
C ALA A 653 11.91 6.76 -18.46
N VAL A 654 12.39 5.52 -18.40
CA VAL A 654 11.56 4.37 -18.03
C VAL A 654 12.20 3.61 -16.87
N LYS A 655 11.47 3.56 -15.74
CA LYS A 655 11.93 3.11 -14.43
C LYS A 655 11.13 1.93 -13.90
N ASP A 656 11.75 1.15 -13.01
CA ASP A 656 11.05 0.39 -11.96
C ASP A 656 9.92 -0.56 -12.42
N LEU A 657 10.28 -1.57 -13.23
CA LEU A 657 9.38 -2.58 -13.83
C LEU A 657 8.29 -2.03 -14.76
N SER A 658 8.34 -0.75 -15.12
CA SER A 658 7.38 -0.19 -16.06
C SER A 658 7.55 -0.79 -17.46
N ASN A 659 6.44 -0.94 -18.17
CA ASN A 659 6.41 -1.40 -19.56
C ASN A 659 5.91 -0.25 -20.45
N VAL A 660 6.75 0.16 -21.41
CA VAL A 660 6.42 1.24 -22.36
C VAL A 660 6.40 0.69 -23.77
N TYR A 661 5.36 1.03 -24.51
CA TYR A 661 5.18 0.75 -25.92
C TYR A 661 5.25 2.05 -26.71
N VAL A 662 6.11 2.12 -27.71
CA VAL A 662 6.32 3.33 -28.53
C VAL A 662 5.87 3.04 -29.96
N ASP A 663 4.83 3.74 -30.41
CA ASP A 663 4.26 3.70 -31.76
C ASP A 663 4.50 5.05 -32.44
N GLU A 664 5.65 5.17 -33.10
CA GLU A 664 6.19 6.40 -33.66
C GLU A 664 6.55 7.47 -32.60
N MET A 665 7.67 8.16 -32.79
CA MET A 665 8.05 9.33 -32.00
C MET A 665 8.99 10.22 -32.80
N SER A 666 9.07 11.49 -32.44
CA SER A 666 10.06 12.41 -32.98
C SER A 666 10.98 12.90 -31.86
N VAL A 667 12.29 12.75 -32.05
CA VAL A 667 13.30 13.19 -31.09
C VAL A 667 14.25 14.17 -31.78
N MET A 668 14.55 15.29 -31.14
CA MET A 668 15.42 16.33 -31.71
C MET A 668 16.24 17.01 -30.61
N ASP A 669 17.56 17.04 -30.78
CA ASP A 669 18.48 17.77 -29.89
C ASP A 669 18.34 17.44 -28.38
N ASN A 670 17.85 16.24 -28.04
CA ASN A 670 17.89 15.75 -26.66
C ASN A 670 19.30 15.26 -26.31
N MET A 671 19.71 15.33 -25.03
CA MET A 671 20.98 14.75 -24.61
C MET A 671 20.92 13.20 -24.64
N ILE A 672 19.84 12.64 -24.12
CA ILE A 672 19.49 11.22 -24.22
C ILE A 672 18.05 11.15 -24.73
N ASP A 673 17.79 10.37 -25.78
CA ASP A 673 16.42 10.25 -26.29
C ASP A 673 15.59 9.36 -25.37
N ILE A 674 16.16 8.22 -24.97
CA ILE A 674 15.49 7.26 -24.08
C ILE A 674 16.49 6.70 -23.07
N ASP A 675 16.16 6.80 -21.79
CA ASP A 675 16.93 6.19 -20.69
C ASP A 675 16.09 5.11 -19.97
N ILE A 676 16.66 3.94 -19.72
CA ILE A 676 15.94 2.78 -19.19
C ILE A 676 16.72 2.17 -18.03
N TYR A 677 16.23 2.34 -16.81
CA TYR A 677 16.99 1.97 -15.62
C TYR A 677 16.12 1.57 -14.43
N GLN A 678 16.73 0.97 -13.43
CA GLN A 678 16.10 0.75 -12.12
C GLN A 678 16.48 1.88 -11.16
N LYS A 679 15.50 2.71 -10.74
CA LYS A 679 15.69 3.77 -9.73
C LYS A 679 15.56 3.19 -8.32
N LYS A 680 14.53 2.39 -8.08
CA LYS A 680 14.19 1.82 -6.77
C LYS A 680 14.49 0.32 -6.74
N GLN A 681 15.38 -0.10 -5.83
CA GLN A 681 15.84 -1.48 -5.71
C GLN A 681 14.74 -2.53 -5.47
N ILE A 682 13.59 -2.12 -4.88
CA ILE A 682 12.43 -2.99 -4.65
C ILE A 682 11.69 -3.39 -5.92
N PHE A 683 11.89 -2.63 -6.99
CA PHE A 683 11.44 -2.98 -8.32
C PHE A 683 12.55 -3.75 -9.05
N GLY A 684 12.54 -3.73 -10.38
CA GLY A 684 13.56 -4.30 -11.24
C GLY A 684 13.65 -3.46 -12.50
N GLY A 685 14.46 -3.89 -13.46
CA GLY A 685 14.63 -3.16 -14.71
C GLY A 685 13.32 -2.96 -15.48
N ALA A 686 13.23 -1.82 -16.15
CA ALA A 686 12.08 -1.46 -16.96
C ALA A 686 12.18 -2.03 -18.37
N ARG A 687 11.09 -1.96 -19.14
CA ARG A 687 11.02 -2.52 -20.50
C ARG A 687 10.44 -1.52 -21.49
N VAL A 688 11.11 -1.37 -22.62
CA VAL A 688 10.62 -0.56 -23.75
C VAL A 688 10.48 -1.44 -24.99
N PHE A 689 9.35 -1.31 -25.67
CA PHE A 689 9.04 -1.99 -26.91
C PHE A 689 8.68 -0.97 -27.98
N PHE A 690 9.40 -0.99 -29.09
CA PHE A 690 9.11 -0.11 -30.23
C PHE A 690 8.36 -0.87 -31.32
N LYS A 691 7.39 -0.20 -31.94
CA LYS A 691 6.78 -0.65 -33.18
C LYS A 691 7.70 -0.30 -34.34
N ASP A 692 8.25 -1.33 -34.97
CA ASP A 692 9.21 -1.23 -36.08
C ASP A 692 10.50 -0.47 -35.76
N TYR A 693 11.55 -0.69 -36.55
CA TYR A 693 12.86 -0.09 -36.31
C TYR A 693 12.88 1.41 -36.61
N ILE A 694 13.30 2.22 -35.62
CA ILE A 694 13.51 3.66 -35.77
C ILE A 694 15.03 3.95 -35.83
N MET A 695 15.48 4.60 -36.91
CA MET A 695 16.89 4.95 -37.10
C MET A 695 17.32 6.11 -36.19
N ASN A 696 18.56 6.02 -35.68
CA ASN A 696 19.30 7.10 -35.01
C ASN A 696 18.73 7.62 -33.66
N ILE A 697 18.13 6.74 -32.85
CA ILE A 697 17.77 7.09 -31.47
C ILE A 697 18.94 6.78 -30.51
N ASN A 698 19.25 7.72 -29.63
CA ASN A 698 20.19 7.57 -28.53
C ASN A 698 19.52 6.92 -27.31
N ILE A 699 19.68 5.60 -27.16
CA ILE A 699 19.12 4.82 -26.05
C ILE A 699 20.22 4.48 -25.04
N GLN A 700 19.99 4.84 -23.76
CA GLN A 700 20.76 4.36 -22.61
C GLN A 700 19.95 3.33 -21.81
N LYS A 701 20.65 2.35 -21.24
CA LYS A 701 20.03 1.23 -20.54
C LYS A 701 20.99 0.58 -19.55
N ASP A 702 20.50 0.26 -18.36
CA ASP A 702 21.25 -0.52 -17.36
C ASP A 702 21.27 -2.04 -17.68
N GLU A 703 21.90 -2.83 -16.81
CA GLU A 703 22.06 -4.28 -17.03
C GLU A 703 20.75 -5.07 -16.84
N VAL A 704 19.82 -4.57 -16.03
CA VAL A 704 18.59 -5.28 -15.64
C VAL A 704 17.39 -4.91 -16.50
N SER A 705 17.47 -3.80 -17.23
CA SER A 705 16.43 -3.28 -18.08
C SER A 705 16.48 -3.85 -19.50
N PHE A 706 15.41 -3.70 -20.25
CA PHE A 706 15.24 -4.33 -21.56
C PHE A 706 14.66 -3.37 -22.60
N CYS A 707 15.13 -3.49 -23.83
CA CYS A 707 14.63 -2.74 -24.98
C CYS A 707 14.56 -3.68 -26.19
N ASN A 708 13.46 -3.64 -26.94
CA ASN A 708 13.32 -4.44 -28.16
C ASN A 708 12.43 -3.79 -29.21
N TRP A 709 12.69 -4.16 -30.47
CA TRP A 709 11.88 -3.81 -31.62
C TRP A 709 10.92 -4.97 -31.92
N LEU A 710 9.64 -4.66 -32.14
CA LEU A 710 8.60 -5.63 -32.43
C LEU A 710 8.00 -5.35 -33.79
N ASP A 711 7.73 -6.42 -34.56
CA ASP A 711 6.86 -6.33 -35.73
C ASP A 711 5.45 -5.89 -35.31
N GLU A 712 4.79 -5.13 -36.18
CA GLU A 712 3.46 -4.54 -35.93
C GLU A 712 2.43 -5.53 -35.35
N ASP A 713 2.30 -6.74 -35.90
CA ASP A 713 1.33 -7.73 -35.41
C ASP A 713 1.60 -8.16 -33.95
N VAL A 714 2.87 -8.31 -33.58
CA VAL A 714 3.28 -8.72 -32.22
C VAL A 714 3.09 -7.57 -31.25
N PHE A 715 3.45 -6.36 -31.67
CA PHE A 715 3.26 -5.13 -30.91
C PHE A 715 1.77 -4.91 -30.59
N ASN A 716 0.92 -4.95 -31.61
CA ASN A 716 -0.53 -4.78 -31.48
C ASN A 716 -1.15 -5.85 -30.57
N LYS A 717 -0.71 -7.11 -30.68
CA LYS A 717 -1.20 -8.20 -29.83
C LYS A 717 -0.83 -8.02 -28.35
N LYS A 718 0.41 -7.57 -28.06
CA LYS A 718 0.86 -7.30 -26.69
C LYS A 718 0.06 -6.17 -26.05
N ILE A 719 -0.08 -5.05 -26.76
CA ILE A 719 -0.89 -3.92 -26.31
C ILE A 719 -2.35 -4.33 -26.09
N ALA A 720 -2.95 -5.07 -27.02
CA ALA A 720 -4.32 -5.55 -26.87
C ALA A 720 -4.52 -6.32 -25.56
N ASN A 721 -3.56 -7.16 -25.18
CA ASN A 721 -3.62 -7.97 -23.96
C ASN A 721 -3.35 -7.19 -22.67
N GLU A 722 -2.53 -6.14 -22.71
CA GLU A 722 -2.09 -5.41 -21.51
C GLU A 722 -2.89 -4.11 -21.29
N LEU A 723 -3.16 -3.35 -22.35
CA LEU A 723 -3.81 -2.04 -22.28
C LEU A 723 -5.33 -2.08 -22.49
N TYR A 724 -5.85 -3.01 -23.31
CA TYR A 724 -7.27 -3.00 -23.70
C TYR A 724 -8.10 -4.14 -23.09
N VAL A 725 -7.48 -5.12 -22.42
CA VAL A 725 -8.22 -6.10 -21.60
C VAL A 725 -8.68 -5.40 -20.31
N LYS A 726 -9.99 -5.24 -20.16
CA LYS A 726 -10.57 -4.98 -18.84
C LYS A 726 -10.49 -6.29 -18.06
N ASN A 727 -9.76 -6.29 -16.95
CA ASN A 727 -9.88 -7.35 -15.95
C ASN A 727 -11.24 -7.29 -15.27
#